data_AF-A0A3M1U607-F1
#
_entry.id   AF-A0A3M1U607-F1
#
_cell.length_a   1.000
_cell.length_b   1.000
_cell.length_c   1.000
_cell.angle_alpha   90.00
_cell.angle_beta   90.00
_cell.angle_gamma   90.00
#
_symmetry.space_group_name_H-M   'P 1'
#
loop_
_entity.id
_entity.type
_entity.pdbx_description
1 polymer ?
#
loop_
_entity_poly.entity_id
_entity_poly.type
_entity_poly.pdbx_seq_one_letter_code
_entity_poly.pdbx_strand_id
1 'polypeptide(L)'
;RDLDYEAAAPLLRGDQFALFDNLDKDNALRSLALVRSFGLKPILVFDSGAGWIADTLAEMRGLVALSGRVPSKPRLDDEDDRNDYSAVVTYFNEVQAGAELERKGIRFAYAPSSSGSALEGIRTYVAAGLSRDAALASMTTVPASALGVERQVGKVAKGYLANLVVVEGDLFAPSGRVVLTVHEGKPSANELPKRRDSEELKPATPMKLMPPDYSVFPRPAETKPAFRLFKNATVWTMSSAGILTGADVLIRDGKIVAVGKNLQAPAGCEVVDATGLHISPGVLDAHSHTAIAGGVNEGSNLVTIECRIQDVINPDDVNIYRQLAGGTVGALMLHGSANPIGGQSITVKWRWGQPAEKFPIEGAPPGVKFALGQNPIREDEGRRRGEEPAPATDRPRTRMGVMDTIRKAFDDALDYRAQWDAYRKGLTKVEPRKNLQLEAILEVLDGERKIHSHGYRSDELLALLRLAEQYGIRVATLQHVLEGYKIADEMAKHGVGGSTFADWWGYKLEAYDAIPENAAMMWERGVVTSVNSDSNDQARRLNFEAAKSIRYGGVSPEVALSFVTIQPAKQLGIDRWTGSIEPGKDADIVLWSAPPTSVFARCLQTYVDGVKLFDVEHDRAERERRLKVLEEAKKLFSEKPAESDGSAKTEDEGAEPPTALPLPAIKGQPGNSRYPRKPVVIAGATIHPMTGAPFTGDVLIGPDGRIAAVGKVQRPKDAVVVNGSGKHLYPGMIDPNTTLGLYEIGQVPVSDDRSERGDFNARLQAAIAINPTSETIGVARAAGILTAVSAPTGGTVSGQAALISLDGFTWEDLVYTPSFALVLNVGASERALEQMDEWIRDAREYRKQRQAAAAGQIPPVDVNEDLEAVEAVADGKMPLIVSVSTPSIVEKVINWCTERKISFILVGGPELVEVADLLAKTQTPVAISGTTGVPSGEDPYDYDYTAPAKLRAAGVKFCFTTRDAHNVRYLRDLAGFAAAWGMDPLEAERAVTLYPAEMLGLGDRLGSIEVGKEGTLILMDGPILETASRVERAWIQGRELQLVNRQTILRDLYRSRPRLANGGK
;
A
#
# COMPACT_ATOMS: atom_id res chain seq x y z
N ARG A 1 -30.21 -24.68 29.95
CA ARG A 1 -29.76 -23.58 30.83
C ARG A 1 -28.33 -23.31 30.42
N ASP A 2 -28.08 -22.17 29.79
CA ASP A 2 -26.73 -21.76 29.38
C ASP A 2 -26.06 -21.11 30.59
N LEU A 3 -25.08 -21.80 31.17
CA LEU A 3 -24.34 -21.33 32.34
C LEU A 3 -23.63 -19.99 32.06
N ASP A 4 -23.25 -19.75 30.81
CA ASP A 4 -22.57 -18.54 30.37
C ASP A 4 -23.45 -17.28 30.54
N TYR A 5 -24.76 -17.37 30.27
CA TYR A 5 -25.67 -16.23 30.45
C TYR A 5 -26.00 -15.96 31.92
N GLU A 6 -26.09 -17.02 32.75
CA GLU A 6 -26.28 -16.85 34.20
C GLU A 6 -25.07 -16.14 34.85
N ALA A 7 -23.85 -16.43 34.36
CA ALA A 7 -22.64 -15.76 34.81
C ALA A 7 -22.57 -14.26 34.43
N ALA A 8 -23.20 -13.84 33.33
CA ALA A 8 -23.23 -12.43 32.90
C ALA A 8 -24.31 -11.58 33.62
N ALA A 9 -25.29 -12.20 34.26
CA ALA A 9 -26.42 -11.48 34.87
C ALA A 9 -26.02 -10.49 35.99
N PRO A 10 -25.07 -10.81 36.91
CA PRO A 10 -24.58 -9.85 37.91
C PRO A 10 -23.91 -8.61 37.29
N LEU A 11 -23.25 -8.77 36.14
CA LEU A 11 -22.62 -7.66 35.41
C LEU A 11 -23.66 -6.65 34.93
N LEU A 12 -24.74 -7.14 34.29
CA LEU A 12 -25.83 -6.30 33.76
C LEU A 12 -26.66 -5.62 34.86
N ARG A 13 -26.75 -6.22 36.06
CA ARG A 13 -27.37 -5.58 37.23
C ARG A 13 -26.47 -4.53 37.89
N GLY A 14 -25.20 -4.48 37.52
CA GLY A 14 -24.20 -3.62 38.13
C GLY A 14 -23.72 -4.10 39.50
N ASP A 15 -23.89 -5.38 39.81
CA ASP A 15 -23.35 -6.04 41.01
C ASP A 15 -21.83 -6.28 40.87
N GLN A 16 -21.32 -6.31 39.64
CA GLN A 16 -19.91 -6.50 39.29
C GLN A 16 -19.42 -5.41 38.33
N PHE A 17 -18.09 -5.26 38.24
CA PHE A 17 -17.42 -4.36 37.29
C PHE A 17 -17.10 -5.09 35.98
N ALA A 18 -17.18 -4.38 34.86
CA ALA A 18 -16.62 -4.80 33.59
C ALA A 18 -15.16 -4.34 33.53
N LEU A 19 -14.21 -5.27 33.57
CA LEU A 19 -12.79 -4.94 33.40
C LEU A 19 -12.43 -4.97 31.91
N PHE A 20 -11.94 -3.85 31.40
CA PHE A 20 -11.36 -3.74 30.07
C PHE A 20 -9.86 -3.47 30.24
N ASP A 21 -9.04 -4.37 29.74
CA ASP A 21 -7.59 -4.39 29.96
C ASP A 21 -6.81 -4.22 28.65
N ASN A 22 -5.53 -3.86 28.75
CA ASN A 22 -4.63 -3.55 27.62
C ASN A 22 -5.20 -2.50 26.66
N LEU A 23 -5.81 -1.44 27.22
CA LEU A 23 -6.40 -0.39 26.39
C LEU A 23 -5.35 0.55 25.82
N ASP A 24 -5.40 0.71 24.51
CA ASP A 24 -4.97 1.92 23.82
C ASP A 24 -6.17 2.87 23.63
N LYS A 25 -5.95 3.97 22.92
CA LYS A 25 -6.98 4.95 22.59
C LYS A 25 -8.18 4.33 21.85
N ASP A 26 -7.96 3.52 20.83
CA ASP A 26 -9.01 3.05 19.92
C ASP A 26 -9.85 1.96 20.59
N ASN A 27 -9.18 1.01 21.25
CA ASN A 27 -9.83 -0.05 22.01
C ASN A 27 -10.59 0.53 23.21
N ALA A 28 -10.13 1.63 23.81
CA ALA A 28 -10.90 2.33 24.83
C ALA A 28 -12.18 2.95 24.28
N LEU A 29 -12.13 3.64 23.13
CA LEU A 29 -13.34 4.21 22.50
C LEU A 29 -14.37 3.12 22.14
N ARG A 30 -13.91 1.97 21.62
CA ARG A 30 -14.77 0.79 21.38
C ARG A 30 -15.37 0.23 22.66
N SER A 31 -14.56 0.08 23.70
CA SER A 31 -15.01 -0.39 25.01
C SER A 31 -16.05 0.54 25.62
N LEU A 32 -15.86 1.86 25.48
CA LEU A 32 -16.82 2.87 25.92
C LEU A 32 -18.17 2.76 25.19
N ALA A 33 -18.17 2.43 23.89
CA ALA A 33 -19.41 2.18 23.16
C ALA A 33 -20.18 0.97 23.72
N LEU A 34 -19.49 -0.11 24.07
CA LEU A 34 -20.10 -1.27 24.76
C LEU A 34 -20.63 -0.90 26.14
N VAL A 35 -19.84 -0.17 26.94
CA VAL A 35 -20.24 0.31 28.26
C VAL A 35 -21.54 1.10 28.18
N ARG A 36 -21.64 2.04 27.24
CA ARG A 36 -22.85 2.85 27.02
C ARG A 36 -24.04 2.00 26.59
N SER A 37 -23.82 1.02 25.72
CA SER A 37 -24.89 0.16 25.16
C SER A 37 -25.52 -0.75 26.21
N PHE A 38 -24.72 -1.26 27.16
CA PHE A 38 -25.19 -2.19 28.19
C PHE A 38 -25.32 -1.56 29.59
N GLY A 39 -25.00 -0.28 29.74
CA GLY A 39 -25.04 0.41 31.04
C GLY A 39 -24.05 -0.16 32.07
N LEU A 40 -22.89 -0.63 31.61
CA LEU A 40 -21.91 -1.31 32.46
C LEU A 40 -21.21 -0.33 33.42
N LYS A 41 -20.69 -0.86 34.53
CA LYS A 41 -19.73 -0.14 35.40
C LYS A 41 -18.31 -0.54 35.01
N PRO A 42 -17.56 0.28 34.24
CA PRO A 42 -16.26 -0.14 33.75
C PRO A 42 -15.12 0.13 34.74
N ILE A 43 -14.10 -0.72 34.66
CA ILE A 43 -12.72 -0.42 35.00
C ILE A 43 -11.94 -0.45 33.69
N LEU A 44 -11.38 0.68 33.28
CA LEU A 44 -10.61 0.83 32.05
C LEU A 44 -9.12 0.90 32.39
N VAL A 45 -8.36 -0.14 32.07
CA VAL A 45 -6.92 -0.23 32.31
C VAL A 45 -6.18 0.12 31.04
N PHE A 46 -5.49 1.27 31.06
CA PHE A 46 -4.78 1.81 29.92
C PHE A 46 -3.31 1.42 29.94
N ASP A 47 -2.86 0.83 28.85
CA ASP A 47 -1.44 0.67 28.52
C ASP A 47 -0.90 1.92 27.81
N SER A 48 -1.72 2.63 27.05
CA SER A 48 -1.35 3.89 26.38
C SER A 48 -2.58 4.73 25.99
N GLY A 49 -2.40 6.00 25.62
CA GLY A 49 -3.44 6.82 24.98
C GLY A 49 -4.49 7.41 25.92
N ALA A 50 -4.40 7.18 27.24
CA ALA A 50 -5.35 7.71 28.21
C ALA A 50 -5.40 9.25 28.22
N GLY A 51 -4.24 9.89 28.08
CA GLY A 51 -4.14 11.36 27.98
C GLY A 51 -4.79 11.91 26.71
N TRP A 52 -4.74 11.15 25.60
CA TRP A 52 -5.31 11.56 24.32
C TRP A 52 -6.84 11.67 24.41
N ILE A 53 -7.51 10.70 25.05
CA ILE A 53 -8.98 10.68 25.17
C ILE A 53 -9.47 11.20 26.53
N ALA A 54 -8.68 12.02 27.22
CA ALA A 54 -9.04 12.52 28.55
C ALA A 54 -10.40 13.23 28.55
N ASP A 55 -10.71 14.03 27.53
CA ASP A 55 -12.02 14.70 27.42
C ASP A 55 -13.18 13.70 27.34
N THR A 56 -13.03 12.61 26.57
CA THR A 56 -14.03 11.53 26.49
C THR A 56 -14.18 10.79 27.82
N LEU A 57 -13.06 10.58 28.53
CA LEU A 57 -13.06 9.91 29.84
C LEU A 57 -13.69 10.77 30.94
N ALA A 58 -13.60 12.10 30.85
CA ALA A 58 -14.22 13.02 31.82
C ALA A 58 -15.76 12.91 31.86
N GLU A 59 -16.38 12.51 30.75
CA GLU A 59 -17.83 12.33 30.65
C GLU A 59 -18.31 10.96 31.18
N MET A 60 -17.38 10.04 31.50
CA MET A 60 -17.67 8.64 31.82
C MET A 60 -17.81 8.41 33.33
N ARG A 61 -18.69 7.47 33.71
CA ARG A 61 -18.84 6.98 35.08
C ARG A 61 -18.18 5.62 35.23
N GLY A 62 -17.01 5.57 35.88
CA GLY A 62 -16.23 4.35 36.06
C GLY A 62 -14.83 4.67 36.59
N LEU A 63 -13.99 3.64 36.74
CA LEU A 63 -12.61 3.80 37.18
C LEU A 63 -11.67 3.76 35.97
N VAL A 64 -10.86 4.80 35.82
CA VAL A 64 -9.69 4.78 34.91
C VAL A 64 -8.49 4.28 35.71
N ALA A 65 -7.74 3.33 35.15
CA ALA A 65 -6.48 2.87 35.70
C ALA A 65 -5.35 3.12 34.69
N LEU A 66 -4.27 3.77 35.12
CA LEU A 66 -3.06 3.94 34.32
C LEU A 66 -2.06 2.83 34.64
N SER A 67 -1.64 2.10 33.62
CA SER A 67 -0.55 1.13 33.71
C SER A 67 0.76 1.82 34.09
N GLY A 68 1.59 1.17 34.91
CA GLY A 68 2.95 1.60 35.19
C GLY A 68 3.93 1.29 34.06
N ARG A 69 3.44 0.87 32.89
CA ARG A 69 4.25 0.63 31.69
C ARG A 69 4.43 1.97 30.98
N VAL A 70 5.62 2.54 31.10
CA VAL A 70 5.99 3.79 30.43
C VAL A 70 6.95 3.46 29.27
N PRO A 71 6.76 4.04 28.07
CA PRO A 71 7.66 3.80 26.96
C PRO A 71 9.09 4.24 27.26
N SER A 72 10.06 3.52 26.71
CA SER A 72 11.47 3.90 26.74
C SER A 72 11.67 5.26 26.07
N LYS A 73 12.64 6.03 26.56
CA LYS A 73 13.10 7.23 25.86
C LYS A 73 13.66 6.85 24.47
N PRO A 74 13.21 7.49 23.37
CA PRO A 74 13.72 7.24 22.02
C PRO A 74 15.23 7.52 21.89
N ARG A 75 15.94 6.73 21.07
CA ARG A 75 17.38 6.87 20.82
C ARG A 75 17.66 7.69 19.55
N LEU A 76 17.45 9.00 19.64
CA LEU A 76 17.59 9.89 18.46
C LEU A 76 19.04 10.13 18.01
N ASP A 77 20.00 9.51 18.68
CA ASP A 77 21.42 9.44 18.36
C ASP A 77 21.81 8.22 17.50
N ASP A 78 20.91 7.24 17.37
CA ASP A 78 21.06 6.07 16.49
C ASP A 78 20.68 6.42 15.04
N GLU A 79 21.38 5.85 14.04
CA GLU A 79 21.08 6.13 12.63
C GLU A 79 19.68 5.67 12.24
N ASP A 80 19.21 4.57 12.81
CA ASP A 80 17.91 3.98 12.52
C ASP A 80 16.75 4.80 13.14
N ASP A 81 16.97 5.39 14.32
CA ASP A 81 15.92 6.05 15.11
C ASP A 81 15.99 7.59 15.06
N ARG A 82 17.02 8.18 14.42
CA ARG A 82 17.29 9.64 14.47
C ARG A 82 16.14 10.53 14.02
N ASN A 83 15.18 10.01 13.26
CA ASN A 83 14.06 10.79 12.71
C ASN A 83 12.68 10.24 13.13
N ASP A 84 12.60 9.36 14.14
CA ASP A 84 11.33 8.79 14.60
C ASP A 84 10.52 9.81 15.40
N TYR A 85 9.67 10.57 14.71
CA TYR A 85 8.83 11.60 15.29
C TYR A 85 7.70 10.98 16.13
N SER A 86 7.15 9.86 15.68
CA SER A 86 6.12 9.10 16.40
C SER A 86 6.61 8.67 17.77
N ALA A 87 7.83 8.13 17.87
CA ALA A 87 8.41 7.70 19.14
C ALA A 87 8.61 8.87 20.10
N VAL A 88 9.06 10.03 19.60
CA VAL A 88 9.20 11.26 20.39
C VAL A 88 7.86 11.69 20.97
N VAL A 89 6.86 11.80 20.10
CA VAL A 89 5.53 12.26 20.46
C VAL A 89 4.84 11.29 21.41
N THR A 90 4.89 9.99 21.12
CA THR A 90 4.34 8.92 21.96
C THR A 90 4.99 8.94 23.34
N TYR A 91 6.32 9.04 23.42
CA TYR A 91 7.02 9.12 24.70
C TYR A 91 6.50 10.28 25.56
N PHE A 92 6.47 11.50 25.02
CA PHE A 92 6.02 12.67 25.78
C PHE A 92 4.52 12.65 26.11
N ASN A 93 3.68 12.09 25.25
CA ASN A 93 2.25 11.94 25.52
C ASN A 93 1.99 10.96 26.67
N GLU A 94 2.67 9.81 26.67
CA GLU A 94 2.44 8.77 27.68
C GLU A 94 3.02 9.14 29.04
N VAL A 95 4.23 9.71 29.11
CA VAL A 95 4.78 10.16 30.41
C VAL A 95 3.94 11.27 31.04
N GLN A 96 3.24 12.08 30.24
CA GLN A 96 2.37 13.16 30.73
C GLN A 96 0.91 12.72 30.96
N ALA A 97 0.54 11.47 30.67
CA ALA A 97 -0.85 11.01 30.74
C ALA A 97 -1.48 11.23 32.13
N GLY A 98 -0.76 10.90 33.22
CA GLY A 98 -1.25 11.14 34.58
C GLY A 98 -1.51 12.61 34.89
N ALA A 99 -0.60 13.50 34.48
CA ALA A 99 -0.75 14.94 34.66
C ALA A 99 -1.94 15.49 33.85
N GLU A 100 -2.19 14.95 32.65
CA GLU A 100 -3.33 15.34 31.83
C GLU A 100 -4.66 14.92 32.45
N LEU A 101 -4.76 13.68 32.96
CA LEU A 101 -5.96 13.23 33.67
C LEU A 101 -6.23 14.10 34.92
N GLU A 102 -5.20 14.42 35.70
CA GLU A 102 -5.32 15.33 36.84
C GLU A 102 -5.83 16.71 36.43
N ARG A 103 -5.24 17.30 35.37
CA ARG A 103 -5.63 18.62 34.83
C ARG A 103 -7.10 18.66 34.43
N LYS A 104 -7.62 17.55 33.91
CA LYS A 104 -9.02 17.38 33.49
C LYS A 104 -9.96 16.97 34.65
N GLY A 105 -9.43 16.82 35.87
CA GLY A 105 -10.21 16.45 37.06
C GLY A 105 -10.60 14.97 37.11
N ILE A 106 -9.95 14.11 36.32
CA ILE A 106 -10.25 12.69 36.22
C ILE A 106 -9.48 11.95 37.32
N ARG A 107 -10.21 11.37 38.26
CA ARG A 107 -9.61 10.51 39.29
C ARG A 107 -9.27 9.16 38.68
N PHE A 108 -8.01 8.76 38.77
CA PHE A 108 -7.53 7.48 38.24
C PHE A 108 -6.85 6.64 39.33
N ALA A 109 -6.83 5.33 39.14
CA ALA A 109 -6.01 4.40 39.92
C ALA A 109 -4.67 4.15 39.19
N TYR A 110 -3.60 3.89 39.92
CA TYR A 110 -2.34 3.44 39.34
C TYR A 110 -2.24 1.92 39.42
N ALA A 111 -1.97 1.28 38.29
CA ALA A 111 -1.80 -0.16 38.15
C ALA A 111 -0.34 -0.47 37.80
N PRO A 112 0.50 -0.96 38.74
CA PRO A 112 1.91 -1.22 38.47
C PRO A 112 2.09 -2.29 37.40
N SER A 113 3.06 -2.09 36.50
CA SER A 113 3.38 -3.03 35.40
C SER A 113 4.12 -4.29 35.88
N SER A 114 4.78 -4.22 37.04
CA SER A 114 5.39 -5.38 37.70
C SER A 114 5.40 -5.21 39.21
N SER A 115 5.38 -6.32 39.95
CA SER A 115 5.55 -6.33 41.40
C SER A 115 6.99 -5.99 41.83
N GLY A 116 7.99 -6.22 40.96
CA GLY A 116 9.41 -5.95 41.22
C GLY A 116 9.80 -4.47 41.11
N SER A 117 9.05 -3.68 40.32
CA SER A 117 9.32 -2.25 40.08
C SER A 117 8.05 -1.38 40.25
N ALA A 118 7.20 -1.73 41.22
CA ALA A 118 5.86 -1.14 41.37
C ALA A 118 5.82 0.40 41.40
N LEU A 119 6.88 1.08 41.84
CA LEU A 119 6.93 2.56 41.92
C LEU A 119 7.50 3.24 40.67
N GLU A 120 8.08 2.51 39.71
CA GLU A 120 8.81 3.10 38.59
C GLU A 120 7.90 3.97 37.69
N GLY A 121 6.77 3.43 37.24
CA GLY A 121 5.83 4.16 36.38
C GLY A 121 5.24 5.40 37.06
N ILE A 122 4.76 5.27 38.31
CA ILE A 122 4.18 6.41 39.04
C ILE A 122 5.21 7.52 39.32
N ARG A 123 6.48 7.15 39.57
CA ARG A 123 7.58 8.12 39.71
C ARG A 123 7.82 8.88 38.42
N THR A 124 7.74 8.20 37.27
CA THR A 124 7.87 8.86 35.97
C THR A 124 6.71 9.83 35.74
N TYR A 125 5.47 9.47 36.06
CA TYR A 125 4.34 10.40 35.97
C TYR A 125 4.51 11.64 36.86
N VAL A 126 5.03 11.47 38.09
CA VAL A 126 5.33 12.61 38.99
C VAL A 126 6.46 13.48 38.43
N ALA A 127 7.52 12.87 37.91
CA ALA A 127 8.60 13.60 37.25
C ALA A 127 8.11 14.37 36.01
N ALA A 128 7.08 13.84 35.33
CA ALA A 128 6.42 14.44 34.18
C ALA A 128 5.25 15.40 34.54
N GLY A 129 5.08 15.76 35.81
CA GLY A 129 4.18 16.84 36.24
C GLY A 129 2.88 16.41 36.95
N LEU A 130 2.66 15.12 37.21
CA LEU A 130 1.57 14.66 38.10
C LEU A 130 1.84 15.12 39.53
N SER A 131 0.85 15.71 40.21
CA SER A 131 1.03 16.11 41.60
C SER A 131 1.24 14.91 42.53
N ARG A 132 2.02 15.11 43.58
CA ARG A 132 2.28 14.07 44.59
C ARG A 132 1.01 13.60 45.29
N ASP A 133 0.05 14.51 45.49
CA ASP A 133 -1.24 14.20 46.12
C ASP A 133 -2.10 13.31 45.21
N ALA A 134 -2.18 13.64 43.92
CA ALA A 134 -2.87 12.80 42.95
C ALA A 134 -2.19 11.43 42.78
N ALA A 135 -0.86 11.40 42.73
CA ALA A 135 -0.09 10.16 42.68
C ALA A 135 -0.29 9.27 43.93
N LEU A 136 -0.35 9.86 45.12
CA LEU A 136 -0.64 9.10 46.34
C LEU A 136 -2.09 8.62 46.35
N ALA A 137 -3.03 9.48 45.95
CA ALA A 137 -4.44 9.15 45.89
C ALA A 137 -4.73 8.00 44.92
N SER A 138 -4.06 7.95 43.76
CA SER A 138 -4.23 6.92 42.74
C SER A 138 -3.79 5.52 43.20
N MET A 139 -2.88 5.43 44.16
CA MET A 139 -2.46 4.17 44.78
C MET A 139 -3.26 3.81 46.04
N THR A 140 -4.05 4.74 46.60
CA THR A 140 -4.65 4.60 47.94
C THR A 140 -6.15 4.86 47.94
N THR A 141 -6.56 6.12 48.08
CA THR A 141 -7.95 6.51 48.32
C THR A 141 -8.85 6.30 47.10
N VAL A 142 -8.33 6.47 45.88
CA VAL A 142 -9.08 6.28 44.64
C VAL A 142 -9.48 4.81 44.43
N PRO A 143 -8.55 3.83 44.40
CA PRO A 143 -8.92 2.43 44.24
C PRO A 143 -9.76 1.92 45.42
N ALA A 144 -9.49 2.37 46.65
CA ALA A 144 -10.30 1.97 47.82
C ALA A 144 -11.76 2.44 47.69
N SER A 145 -11.98 3.68 47.24
CA SER A 145 -13.32 4.22 46.99
C SER A 145 -14.01 3.57 45.80
N ALA A 146 -13.26 3.25 44.73
CA ALA A 146 -13.83 2.62 43.54
C ALA A 146 -14.31 1.19 43.82
N LEU A 147 -13.59 0.46 44.70
CA LEU A 147 -13.91 -0.92 45.08
C LEU A 147 -14.87 -1.03 46.28
N GLY A 148 -15.32 0.09 46.87
CA GLY A 148 -16.25 0.10 48.00
C GLY A 148 -15.63 -0.33 49.34
N VAL A 149 -14.31 -0.25 49.47
CA VAL A 149 -13.55 -0.66 50.66
C VAL A 149 -12.90 0.53 51.39
N GLU A 150 -13.28 1.76 51.05
CA GLU A 150 -12.73 3.00 51.60
C GLU A 150 -13.02 3.23 53.09
N ARG A 151 -13.87 2.40 53.72
CA ARG A 151 -14.07 2.38 55.18
C ARG A 151 -13.08 1.46 55.90
N GLN A 152 -12.33 0.65 55.16
CA GLN A 152 -11.40 -0.35 55.69
C GLN A 152 -9.95 0.01 55.38
N VAL A 153 -9.66 0.52 54.16
CA VAL A 153 -8.29 0.76 53.67
C VAL A 153 -8.15 2.08 52.91
N GLY A 154 -6.92 2.46 52.57
CA GLY A 154 -6.61 3.60 51.70
C GLY A 154 -6.32 4.93 52.42
N LYS A 155 -6.46 4.99 53.75
CA LYS A 155 -6.10 6.18 54.57
C LYS A 155 -5.46 5.75 55.88
N VAL A 156 -4.62 6.62 56.44
CA VAL A 156 -4.12 6.48 57.81
C VAL A 156 -5.08 7.22 58.75
N ALA A 157 -6.05 6.49 59.29
CA ALA A 157 -7.06 7.04 60.19
C ALA A 157 -7.54 6.00 61.21
N LYS A 158 -8.05 6.47 62.35
CA LYS A 158 -8.63 5.60 63.40
C LYS A 158 -9.77 4.77 62.81
N GLY A 159 -9.74 3.45 63.05
CA GLY A 159 -10.78 2.50 62.60
C GLY A 159 -10.50 1.82 61.25
N TYR A 160 -9.40 2.15 60.57
CA TYR A 160 -8.97 1.52 59.32
C TYR A 160 -7.97 0.39 59.62
N LEU A 161 -7.85 -0.59 58.72
CA LEU A 161 -6.84 -1.64 58.79
C LEU A 161 -5.44 -1.01 58.76
N ALA A 162 -4.56 -1.46 59.65
CA ALA A 162 -3.18 -1.00 59.76
C ALA A 162 -2.29 -1.58 58.65
N ASN A 163 -2.66 -1.33 57.41
CA ASN A 163 -1.89 -1.59 56.19
C ASN A 163 -1.03 -0.36 55.90
N LEU A 164 0.20 -0.32 56.43
CA LEU A 164 1.06 0.86 56.42
C LEU A 164 2.31 0.62 55.59
N VAL A 165 2.73 1.62 54.82
CA VAL A 165 4.02 1.66 54.14
C VAL A 165 4.82 2.79 54.75
N VAL A 166 5.94 2.46 55.38
CA VAL A 166 6.88 3.44 55.93
C VAL A 166 7.97 3.66 54.90
N VAL A 167 8.21 4.92 54.57
CA VAL A 167 9.15 5.34 53.54
C VAL A 167 10.20 6.22 54.17
N GLU A 168 11.46 5.99 53.80
CA GLU A 168 12.57 6.90 54.04
C GLU A 168 12.69 7.84 52.83
N GLY A 169 12.50 9.15 53.05
CA GLY A 169 12.48 10.17 51.99
C GLY A 169 11.13 10.34 51.29
N ASP A 170 11.15 11.01 50.14
CA ASP A 170 9.97 11.19 49.27
C ASP A 170 9.69 9.91 48.48
N LEU A 171 8.53 9.29 48.66
CA LEU A 171 8.11 8.06 47.97
C LEU A 171 8.27 8.13 46.44
N PHE A 172 8.06 9.33 45.88
CA PHE A 172 8.09 9.57 44.44
C PHE A 172 9.47 10.03 43.92
N ALA A 173 10.46 10.21 44.79
CA ALA A 173 11.83 10.43 44.37
C ALA A 173 12.54 9.09 44.08
N PRO A 174 13.47 9.02 43.10
CA PRO A 174 14.32 7.84 42.90
C PRO A 174 15.08 7.42 44.16
N SER A 175 15.42 8.38 45.00
CA SER A 175 16.09 8.22 46.29
C SER A 175 15.18 7.65 47.40
N GLY A 176 13.86 7.81 47.26
CA GLY A 176 12.88 7.37 48.24
C GLY A 176 12.77 5.86 48.32
N ARG A 177 12.52 5.34 49.52
CA ARG A 177 12.67 3.91 49.77
C ARG A 177 11.70 3.40 50.81
N VAL A 178 10.98 2.33 50.48
CA VAL A 178 10.15 1.63 51.45
C VAL A 178 11.05 0.92 52.45
N VAL A 179 10.93 1.27 53.73
CA VAL A 179 11.75 0.70 54.82
C VAL A 179 10.98 -0.32 55.64
N LEU A 180 9.65 -0.20 55.72
CA LEU A 180 8.79 -1.14 56.44
C LEU A 180 7.43 -1.22 55.77
N THR A 181 6.90 -2.42 55.59
CA THR A 181 5.48 -2.63 55.30
C THR A 181 4.81 -3.29 56.49
N VAL A 182 3.60 -2.86 56.83
CA VAL A 182 2.78 -3.42 57.91
C VAL A 182 1.51 -3.90 57.26
N HIS A 183 1.12 -5.16 57.51
CA HIS A 183 -0.12 -5.76 57.03
C HIS A 183 -0.98 -6.10 58.25
N GLU A 184 -2.14 -5.47 58.37
CA GLU A 184 -3.08 -5.63 59.50
C GLU A 184 -2.40 -5.49 60.88
N GLY A 185 -1.46 -4.54 60.99
CA GLY A 185 -0.71 -4.28 62.22
C GLY A 185 0.50 -5.20 62.46
N LYS A 186 0.78 -6.14 61.55
CA LYS A 186 1.96 -7.01 61.60
C LYS A 186 3.05 -6.50 60.65
N PRO A 187 4.26 -6.16 61.14
CA PRO A 187 5.36 -5.78 60.27
C PRO A 187 5.81 -6.95 59.38
N SER A 188 6.11 -6.69 58.12
CA SER A 188 6.75 -7.64 57.21
C SER A 188 8.18 -7.94 57.68
N ALA A 189 8.59 -9.21 57.70
CA ALA A 189 9.91 -9.65 58.13
C ALA A 189 11.00 -9.36 57.08
N ASN A 190 11.38 -8.09 56.93
CA ASN A 190 12.52 -7.66 56.11
C ASN A 190 13.54 -6.94 57.00
N GLU A 191 14.84 -7.16 56.78
CA GLU A 191 15.90 -6.42 57.48
C GLU A 191 15.76 -4.93 57.19
N LEU A 192 15.74 -4.12 58.27
CA LEU A 192 15.71 -2.67 58.15
C LEU A 192 17.03 -2.20 57.51
N PRO A 193 16.95 -1.61 56.32
CA PRO A 193 18.14 -1.23 55.58
C PRO A 193 18.81 0.03 56.16
N LYS A 194 20.14 0.17 56.02
CA LYS A 194 20.92 1.28 56.60
C LYS A 194 20.39 2.66 56.17
N ARG A 195 20.34 3.59 57.13
CA ARG A 195 19.87 4.98 56.96
C ARG A 195 20.78 5.75 56.00
N ARG A 196 20.20 6.44 55.01
CA ARG A 196 20.94 7.29 54.05
C ARG A 196 21.15 8.71 54.57
N ASP A 197 22.18 9.39 54.09
CA ASP A 197 22.43 10.80 54.42
C ASP A 197 21.38 11.73 53.80
N SER A 198 21.05 12.84 54.48
CA SER A 198 20.01 13.79 54.04
C SER A 198 20.29 14.45 52.68
N GLU A 199 21.56 14.50 52.26
CA GLU A 199 21.98 14.96 50.92
C GLU A 199 21.55 13.98 49.80
N GLU A 200 21.37 12.69 50.11
CA GLU A 200 20.98 11.65 49.16
C GLU A 200 19.46 11.56 48.94
N LEU A 201 18.66 12.28 49.76
CA LEU A 201 17.19 12.23 49.78
C LEU A 201 16.53 13.40 49.03
N LYS A 202 17.23 14.01 48.07
CA LYS A 202 16.71 15.14 47.27
C LYS A 202 15.46 14.73 46.46
N PRO A 203 14.48 15.63 46.29
CA PRO A 203 13.29 15.37 45.47
C PRO A 203 13.67 15.11 44.02
N ALA A 204 12.83 14.39 43.29
CA ALA A 204 13.02 14.18 41.85
C ALA A 204 13.09 15.54 41.13
N THR A 205 14.14 15.72 40.33
CA THR A 205 14.22 16.85 39.40
C THR A 205 13.07 16.73 38.39
N PRO A 206 12.28 17.79 38.15
CA PRO A 206 11.28 17.78 37.10
C PRO A 206 11.90 17.39 35.76
N MET A 207 11.20 16.54 35.01
CA MET A 207 11.62 16.17 33.66
C MET A 207 11.45 17.39 32.74
N LYS A 208 12.40 17.62 31.83
CA LYS A 208 12.19 18.55 30.73
C LYS A 208 11.21 17.90 29.74
N LEU A 209 10.11 18.60 29.44
CA LEU A 209 9.00 18.06 28.66
C LEU A 209 8.76 18.88 27.40
N MET A 210 8.36 18.19 26.34
CA MET A 210 7.69 18.84 25.21
C MET A 210 6.18 18.89 25.48
N PRO A 211 5.46 19.91 24.99
CA PRO A 211 4.01 19.91 25.03
C PRO A 211 3.46 18.64 24.35
N PRO A 212 2.41 18.01 24.91
CA PRO A 212 1.76 16.88 24.24
C PRO A 212 1.29 17.27 22.83
N ASP A 213 1.58 16.42 21.85
CA ASP A 213 1.08 16.53 20.48
C ASP A 213 0.40 15.21 20.13
N TYR A 214 -0.91 15.13 20.18
CA TYR A 214 -1.61 13.88 19.93
C TYR A 214 -1.77 13.57 18.43
N SER A 215 -0.99 14.19 17.54
CA SER A 215 -1.05 13.98 16.09
C SER A 215 0.31 13.58 15.55
N VAL A 216 0.49 12.29 15.26
CA VAL A 216 1.71 11.77 14.63
C VAL A 216 1.77 12.13 13.14
N PHE A 217 0.60 12.19 12.50
CA PHE A 217 0.44 12.51 11.07
C PHE A 217 -0.05 13.95 10.85
N PRO A 218 -0.05 14.45 9.59
CA PRO A 218 -0.42 15.84 9.32
C PRO A 218 -1.85 16.10 9.75
N ARG A 219 -2.10 17.26 10.36
CA ARG A 219 -3.46 17.68 10.72
C ARG A 219 -4.20 18.10 9.44
N PRO A 220 -5.54 18.08 9.43
CA PRO A 220 -6.29 18.63 8.31
C PRO A 220 -5.97 20.13 8.17
N ALA A 221 -5.83 20.61 6.93
CA ALA A 221 -5.51 22.01 6.68
C ALA A 221 -6.56 22.98 7.27
N GLU A 222 -7.81 22.54 7.35
CA GLU A 222 -8.93 23.22 7.98
C GLU A 222 -9.80 22.25 8.79
N THR A 223 -10.56 22.77 9.76
CA THR A 223 -11.44 21.96 10.62
C THR A 223 -12.94 22.26 10.41
N LYS A 224 -13.26 23.27 9.60
CA LYS A 224 -14.64 23.72 9.31
C LYS A 224 -14.75 24.18 7.86
N PRO A 225 -15.94 24.06 7.23
CA PRO A 225 -16.11 24.50 5.86
C PRO A 225 -16.03 26.03 5.77
N ALA A 226 -15.36 26.53 4.75
CA ALA A 226 -15.28 27.97 4.47
C ALA A 226 -16.19 28.37 3.30
N PHE A 227 -16.56 29.64 3.26
CA PHE A 227 -17.28 30.21 2.14
C PHE A 227 -16.28 30.60 1.04
N ARG A 228 -16.27 29.90 -0.10
CA ARG A 228 -15.24 30.04 -1.13
C ARG A 228 -15.78 30.14 -2.55
N LEU A 229 -15.09 30.94 -3.36
CA LEU A 229 -15.27 31.01 -4.80
C LEU A 229 -13.95 30.67 -5.49
N PHE A 230 -13.90 29.53 -6.17
CA PHE A 230 -12.83 29.19 -7.09
C PHE A 230 -13.10 29.87 -8.43
N LYS A 231 -12.12 30.58 -9.00
CA LYS A 231 -12.31 31.31 -10.27
C LYS A 231 -11.45 30.76 -11.41
N ASN A 232 -12.00 30.79 -12.61
CA ASN A 232 -11.30 30.58 -13.88
C ASN A 232 -10.60 29.20 -14.04
N ALA A 233 -11.21 28.14 -13.51
CA ALA A 233 -10.70 26.78 -13.66
C ALA A 233 -11.23 26.07 -14.91
N THR A 234 -10.63 24.92 -15.23
CA THR A 234 -11.28 23.88 -16.04
C THR A 234 -12.02 22.90 -15.13
N VAL A 235 -13.36 22.97 -15.12
CA VAL A 235 -14.23 22.22 -14.21
C VAL A 235 -14.79 20.98 -14.89
N TRP A 236 -14.41 19.80 -14.41
CA TRP A 236 -14.89 18.49 -14.82
C TRP A 236 -16.17 18.16 -14.05
N THR A 237 -17.34 18.52 -14.57
CA THR A 237 -18.56 18.48 -13.75
C THR A 237 -19.05 17.07 -13.41
N MET A 238 -18.76 16.08 -14.27
CA MET A 238 -19.36 14.73 -14.23
C MET A 238 -20.91 14.75 -14.31
N SER A 239 -21.47 15.82 -14.87
CA SER A 239 -22.89 15.98 -15.16
C SER A 239 -23.10 16.17 -16.67
N SER A 240 -24.34 16.39 -17.10
CA SER A 240 -24.64 16.73 -18.49
C SER A 240 -24.01 18.03 -18.96
N ALA A 241 -23.47 18.86 -18.06
CA ALA A 241 -22.76 20.10 -18.42
C ALA A 241 -21.36 19.85 -18.99
N GLY A 242 -20.81 18.64 -18.85
CA GLY A 242 -19.51 18.27 -19.41
C GLY A 242 -18.33 18.95 -18.71
N ILE A 243 -17.28 19.22 -19.47
CA ILE A 243 -16.09 19.96 -19.00
C ILE A 243 -16.26 21.45 -19.33
N LEU A 244 -16.22 22.31 -18.31
CA LEU A 244 -16.38 23.76 -18.45
C LEU A 244 -15.02 24.46 -18.33
N THR A 245 -14.62 25.23 -19.35
CA THR A 245 -13.36 26.00 -19.33
C THR A 245 -13.59 27.45 -18.91
N GLY A 246 -12.67 27.98 -18.08
CA GLY A 246 -12.77 29.34 -17.53
C GLY A 246 -14.01 29.52 -16.68
N ALA A 247 -14.32 28.51 -15.86
CA ALA A 247 -15.50 28.46 -15.00
C ALA A 247 -15.13 28.65 -13.53
N ASP A 248 -16.13 29.08 -12.77
CA ASP A 248 -16.08 29.38 -11.36
C ASP A 248 -16.95 28.38 -10.58
N VAL A 249 -16.53 28.04 -9.36
CA VAL A 249 -17.27 27.16 -8.44
C VAL A 249 -17.43 27.87 -7.10
N LEU A 250 -18.67 28.13 -6.68
CA LEU A 250 -18.99 28.73 -5.39
C LEU A 250 -19.43 27.64 -4.42
N ILE A 251 -18.77 27.54 -3.26
CA ILE A 251 -19.14 26.63 -2.16
C ILE A 251 -19.47 27.42 -0.89
N ARG A 252 -20.45 26.95 -0.12
CA ARG A 252 -20.85 27.54 1.16
C ARG A 252 -21.45 26.47 2.06
N ASP A 253 -21.14 26.52 3.35
CA ASP A 253 -21.71 25.63 4.37
C ASP A 253 -21.61 24.13 3.98
N GLY A 254 -20.48 23.77 3.37
CA GLY A 254 -20.17 22.41 2.91
C GLY A 254 -20.86 21.95 1.63
N LYS A 255 -21.56 22.85 0.93
CA LYS A 255 -22.29 22.56 -0.32
C LYS A 255 -21.79 23.38 -1.49
N ILE A 256 -21.96 22.84 -2.70
CA ILE A 256 -21.82 23.59 -3.95
C ILE A 256 -23.07 24.45 -4.13
N VAL A 257 -22.89 25.76 -4.29
CA VAL A 257 -23.98 26.73 -4.45
C VAL A 257 -24.20 27.07 -5.91
N ALA A 258 -23.12 27.27 -6.67
CA ALA A 258 -23.19 27.65 -8.08
C ALA A 258 -21.95 27.18 -8.84
N VAL A 259 -22.15 26.85 -10.12
CA VAL A 259 -21.10 26.57 -11.09
C VAL A 259 -21.44 27.34 -12.36
N GLY A 260 -20.49 28.11 -12.90
CA GLY A 260 -20.76 28.94 -14.07
C GLY A 260 -19.60 29.85 -14.43
N LYS A 261 -19.84 30.88 -15.23
CA LYS A 261 -18.81 31.89 -15.57
C LYS A 261 -19.12 33.20 -14.88
N ASN A 262 -18.06 33.93 -14.50
CA ASN A 262 -18.15 35.29 -13.96
C ASN A 262 -19.06 35.39 -12.72
N LEU A 263 -18.97 34.40 -11.84
CA LEU A 263 -19.67 34.44 -10.56
C LEU A 263 -19.10 35.59 -9.72
N GLN A 264 -19.99 36.34 -9.07
CA GLN A 264 -19.62 37.42 -8.16
C GLN A 264 -19.32 36.83 -6.79
N ALA A 265 -18.17 37.21 -6.22
CA ALA A 265 -17.79 36.81 -4.86
C ALA A 265 -18.71 37.53 -3.87
N PRO A 266 -19.58 36.82 -3.11
CA PRO A 266 -20.43 37.49 -2.13
C PRO A 266 -19.60 37.93 -0.91
N ALA A 267 -20.16 38.79 -0.05
CA ALA A 267 -19.44 39.30 1.12
C ALA A 267 -19.00 38.16 2.06
N GLY A 268 -17.74 38.21 2.52
CA GLY A 268 -17.14 37.17 3.37
C GLY A 268 -16.69 35.91 2.63
N CYS A 269 -16.77 35.89 1.30
CA CYS A 269 -16.29 34.79 0.46
C CYS A 269 -14.78 34.92 0.20
N GLU A 270 -14.03 33.87 0.53
CA GLU A 270 -12.64 33.72 0.11
C GLU A 270 -12.58 33.42 -1.40
N VAL A 271 -11.76 34.16 -2.14
CA VAL A 271 -11.58 33.97 -3.57
C VAL A 271 -10.27 33.23 -3.82
N VAL A 272 -10.37 32.07 -4.49
CA VAL A 272 -9.23 31.25 -4.89
C VAL A 272 -9.05 31.37 -6.40
N ASP A 273 -7.89 31.85 -6.84
CA ASP A 273 -7.54 31.84 -8.26
C ASP A 273 -7.16 30.42 -8.68
N ALA A 274 -7.96 29.84 -9.57
CA ALA A 274 -7.75 28.51 -10.12
C ALA A 274 -7.41 28.57 -11.62
N THR A 275 -6.89 29.71 -12.09
CA THR A 275 -6.43 29.88 -13.47
C THR A 275 -5.36 28.84 -13.83
N GLY A 276 -5.62 28.09 -14.90
CA GLY A 276 -4.72 27.02 -15.36
C GLY A 276 -4.83 25.71 -14.57
N LEU A 277 -5.66 25.67 -13.52
CA LEU A 277 -5.92 24.47 -12.73
C LEU A 277 -7.19 23.76 -13.19
N HIS A 278 -7.32 22.49 -12.78
CA HIS A 278 -8.51 21.68 -13.03
C HIS A 278 -9.25 21.38 -11.73
N ILE A 279 -10.58 21.37 -11.78
CA ILE A 279 -11.44 21.03 -10.65
C ILE A 279 -12.29 19.82 -11.02
N SER A 280 -12.34 18.80 -10.17
CA SER A 280 -13.24 17.63 -10.32
C SER A 280 -13.97 17.34 -9.01
N PRO A 281 -15.04 16.52 -9.03
CA PRO A 281 -15.52 15.88 -7.82
C PRO A 281 -14.40 15.05 -7.19
N GLY A 282 -14.52 14.83 -5.90
CA GLY A 282 -13.72 13.86 -5.16
C GLY A 282 -13.79 12.46 -5.76
N VAL A 283 -12.66 11.77 -5.76
CA VAL A 283 -12.58 10.36 -6.14
C VAL A 283 -13.20 9.48 -5.05
N LEU A 284 -13.99 8.49 -5.45
CA LEU A 284 -14.67 7.54 -4.56
C LEU A 284 -14.22 6.12 -4.87
N ASP A 285 -13.70 5.43 -3.86
CA ASP A 285 -13.29 4.03 -3.98
C ASP A 285 -14.45 3.09 -3.63
N ALA A 286 -14.98 2.38 -4.62
CA ALA A 286 -16.10 1.46 -4.41
C ALA A 286 -15.72 0.12 -3.76
N HIS A 287 -14.43 -0.10 -3.46
CA HIS A 287 -13.98 -1.25 -2.69
C HIS A 287 -12.65 -0.95 -1.98
N SER A 288 -12.71 -0.77 -0.66
CA SER A 288 -11.55 -0.46 0.16
C SER A 288 -11.48 -1.26 1.46
N HIS A 289 -10.24 -1.52 1.88
CA HIS A 289 -9.85 -2.06 3.17
C HIS A 289 -9.02 -1.09 4.02
N THR A 290 -8.84 0.14 3.54
CA THR A 290 -8.12 1.21 4.24
C THR A 290 -8.75 1.49 5.61
N ALA A 291 -7.92 1.77 6.62
CA ALA A 291 -8.38 2.15 7.96
C ALA A 291 -9.15 1.06 8.72
N ILE A 292 -9.11 -0.21 8.29
CA ILE A 292 -9.69 -1.33 9.05
C ILE A 292 -8.63 -1.90 10.00
N ALA A 293 -8.84 -1.77 11.31
CA ALA A 293 -7.91 -2.24 12.34
C ALA A 293 -8.11 -3.73 12.71
N GLY A 294 -7.05 -4.39 13.17
CA GLY A 294 -7.07 -5.75 13.74
C GLY A 294 -7.13 -6.88 12.70
N GLY A 295 -8.01 -6.79 11.71
CA GLY A 295 -8.12 -7.78 10.64
C GLY A 295 -9.41 -7.60 9.84
N VAL A 296 -9.36 -7.82 8.52
CA VAL A 296 -10.47 -7.50 7.61
C VAL A 296 -11.49 -8.64 7.41
N ASN A 297 -11.13 -9.87 7.79
CA ASN A 297 -11.97 -11.06 7.65
C ASN A 297 -12.18 -11.73 9.01
N GLU A 298 -13.43 -12.03 9.34
CA GLU A 298 -13.77 -12.94 10.43
C GLU A 298 -13.87 -14.37 9.87
N GLY A 299 -12.73 -15.04 9.73
CA GLY A 299 -12.63 -16.34 9.06
C GLY A 299 -13.08 -17.55 9.89
N SER A 300 -13.54 -17.36 11.13
CA SER A 300 -13.93 -18.46 12.03
C SER A 300 -15.27 -19.11 11.66
N ASN A 301 -16.11 -18.45 10.85
CA ASN A 301 -17.42 -18.94 10.42
C ASN A 301 -17.68 -18.56 8.94
N LEU A 302 -18.64 -19.20 8.27
CA LEU A 302 -18.98 -18.98 6.86
C LEU A 302 -19.95 -17.82 6.61
N VAL A 303 -20.76 -17.54 7.62
CA VAL A 303 -21.75 -16.47 7.64
C VAL A 303 -21.42 -15.65 8.88
N THR A 304 -21.01 -14.40 8.67
CA THR A 304 -20.59 -13.49 9.76
C THR A 304 -21.22 -12.10 9.59
N ILE A 305 -22.45 -12.05 9.07
CA ILE A 305 -23.15 -10.79 8.75
C ILE A 305 -23.46 -9.93 9.99
N GLU A 306 -23.33 -10.49 11.19
CA GLU A 306 -23.39 -9.75 12.45
C GLU A 306 -22.16 -8.87 12.71
N CYS A 307 -21.00 -9.16 12.08
CA CYS A 307 -19.78 -8.36 12.19
C CYS A 307 -19.89 -7.08 11.35
N ARG A 308 -19.43 -5.94 11.87
CA ARG A 308 -19.57 -4.64 11.20
C ARG A 308 -18.22 -3.97 11.05
N ILE A 309 -17.90 -3.53 9.83
CA ILE A 309 -16.65 -2.77 9.59
C ILE A 309 -16.63 -1.46 10.40
N GLN A 310 -17.79 -0.85 10.63
CA GLN A 310 -17.90 0.37 11.44
C GLN A 310 -17.30 0.23 12.84
N ASP A 311 -17.27 -0.98 13.41
CA ASP A 311 -16.75 -1.22 14.77
C ASP A 311 -15.21 -1.20 14.82
N VAL A 312 -14.54 -1.31 13.68
CA VAL A 312 -13.08 -1.50 13.58
C VAL A 312 -12.38 -0.43 12.72
N ILE A 313 -13.05 0.69 12.43
CA ILE A 313 -12.42 1.82 11.73
C ILE A 313 -11.36 2.46 12.65
N ASN A 314 -10.14 2.64 12.14
CA ASN A 314 -9.08 3.46 12.72
C ASN A 314 -9.09 4.85 12.04
N PRO A 315 -9.60 5.90 12.71
CA PRO A 315 -9.69 7.22 12.10
C PRO A 315 -8.33 7.92 11.89
N ASP A 316 -7.25 7.38 12.46
CA ASP A 316 -5.89 7.94 12.41
C ASP A 316 -4.95 7.14 11.47
N ASP A 317 -5.48 6.20 10.69
CA ASP A 317 -4.69 5.52 9.65
C ASP A 317 -4.19 6.56 8.62
N VAL A 318 -2.88 6.75 8.55
CA VAL A 318 -2.21 7.70 7.64
C VAL A 318 -2.61 7.50 6.17
N ASN A 319 -3.04 6.29 5.79
CA ASN A 319 -3.49 6.04 4.44
C ASN A 319 -4.76 6.82 4.07
N ILE A 320 -5.57 7.25 5.05
CA ILE A 320 -6.67 8.21 4.84
C ILE A 320 -6.10 9.53 4.33
N TYR A 321 -5.10 10.08 5.02
CA TYR A 321 -4.44 11.33 4.62
C TYR A 321 -3.74 11.19 3.27
N ARG A 322 -3.05 10.07 3.02
CA ARG A 322 -2.38 9.79 1.74
C ARG A 322 -3.38 9.65 0.59
N GLN A 323 -4.57 9.13 0.84
CA GLN A 323 -5.65 9.07 -0.15
C GLN A 323 -6.26 10.45 -0.43
N LEU A 324 -6.45 11.27 0.60
CA LEU A 324 -6.83 12.68 0.43
C LEU A 324 -5.77 13.43 -0.39
N ALA A 325 -4.49 13.15 -0.18
CA ALA A 325 -3.39 13.70 -0.99
C ALA A 325 -3.43 13.24 -2.46
N GLY A 326 -4.16 12.17 -2.75
CA GLY A 326 -4.47 11.65 -4.09
C GLY A 326 -5.82 12.09 -4.66
N GLY A 327 -6.59 12.92 -3.94
CA GLY A 327 -7.93 13.35 -4.35
C GLY A 327 -9.07 12.38 -4.03
N THR A 328 -8.79 11.27 -3.34
CA THR A 328 -9.81 10.32 -2.89
C THR A 328 -10.48 10.84 -1.62
N VAL A 329 -11.81 10.98 -1.64
CA VAL A 329 -12.60 11.63 -0.59
C VAL A 329 -13.43 10.67 0.25
N GLY A 330 -13.57 9.42 -0.18
CA GLY A 330 -14.38 8.43 0.51
C GLY A 330 -14.35 7.07 -0.15
N ALA A 331 -14.92 6.09 0.53
CA ALA A 331 -14.91 4.71 0.09
C ALA A 331 -16.12 3.92 0.57
N LEU A 332 -16.42 2.80 -0.11
CA LEU A 332 -17.11 1.68 0.51
C LEU A 332 -16.06 0.86 1.27
N MET A 333 -16.19 0.81 2.60
CA MET A 333 -15.39 -0.06 3.46
C MET A 333 -16.13 -1.36 3.72
N LEU A 334 -15.46 -2.48 3.53
CA LEU A 334 -16.09 -3.80 3.55
C LEU A 334 -15.14 -4.89 4.07
N HIS A 335 -15.70 -6.02 4.46
CA HIS A 335 -14.92 -7.21 4.79
C HIS A 335 -14.17 -7.72 3.56
N GLY A 336 -13.16 -8.56 3.75
CA GLY A 336 -12.44 -9.22 2.67
C GLY A 336 -13.28 -10.30 1.98
N SER A 337 -12.64 -11.33 1.43
CA SER A 337 -13.31 -12.37 0.62
C SER A 337 -13.18 -13.78 1.19
N ALA A 338 -12.99 -13.92 2.51
CA ALA A 338 -12.81 -15.22 3.15
C ALA A 338 -14.12 -16.03 3.24
N ASN A 339 -15.27 -15.35 3.34
CA ASN A 339 -16.54 -15.97 3.73
C ASN A 339 -17.57 -15.85 2.60
N PRO A 340 -18.40 -16.89 2.32
CA PRO A 340 -19.55 -16.77 1.42
C PRO A 340 -20.43 -15.55 1.74
N ILE A 341 -20.75 -15.36 3.02
CA ILE A 341 -21.36 -14.14 3.56
C ILE A 341 -20.41 -13.62 4.65
N GLY A 342 -19.67 -12.57 4.34
CA GLY A 342 -18.83 -11.87 5.32
C GLY A 342 -19.70 -11.01 6.25
N GLY A 343 -19.22 -9.81 6.56
CA GLY A 343 -19.93 -8.88 7.43
C GLY A 343 -20.53 -7.65 6.73
N GLN A 344 -21.13 -6.79 7.56
CA GLN A 344 -21.73 -5.52 7.14
C GLN A 344 -20.68 -4.54 6.66
N SER A 345 -20.99 -3.89 5.53
CA SER A 345 -20.16 -2.86 4.89
C SER A 345 -20.72 -1.47 5.18
N ILE A 346 -19.87 -0.45 5.06
CA ILE A 346 -20.25 0.95 5.34
C ILE A 346 -19.64 1.89 4.31
N THR A 347 -20.43 2.84 3.82
CA THR A 347 -19.96 3.91 2.93
C THR A 347 -19.60 5.14 3.73
N VAL A 348 -18.38 5.64 3.54
CA VAL A 348 -17.78 6.70 4.35
C VAL A 348 -17.20 7.81 3.49
N LYS A 349 -17.03 8.99 4.09
CA LYS A 349 -16.10 10.02 3.62
C LYS A 349 -14.91 10.11 4.55
N TRP A 350 -13.74 10.39 3.99
CA TRP A 350 -12.49 10.61 4.69
C TRP A 350 -12.50 11.95 5.42
N ARG A 351 -13.20 12.02 6.56
CA ARG A 351 -13.26 13.20 7.43
C ARG A 351 -12.06 13.24 8.37
N TRP A 352 -10.86 13.26 7.79
CA TRP A 352 -9.58 13.23 8.50
C TRP A 352 -9.54 14.24 9.68
N GLY A 353 -9.06 13.78 10.83
CA GLY A 353 -9.06 14.54 12.09
C GLY A 353 -10.41 14.55 12.84
N GLN A 354 -11.43 13.83 12.38
CA GLN A 354 -12.67 13.56 13.11
C GLN A 354 -12.70 12.12 13.64
N PRO A 355 -13.46 11.83 14.70
CA PRO A 355 -13.59 10.46 15.20
C PRO A 355 -14.39 9.59 14.21
N ALA A 356 -14.18 8.27 14.27
CA ALA A 356 -14.70 7.30 13.29
C ALA A 356 -16.24 7.34 13.14
N GLU A 357 -16.99 7.68 14.19
CA GLU A 357 -18.45 7.80 14.15
C GLU A 357 -18.92 8.91 13.21
N LYS A 358 -18.05 9.86 12.87
CA LYS A 358 -18.35 10.93 11.93
C LYS A 358 -18.10 10.52 10.48
N PHE A 359 -17.41 9.44 10.17
CA PHE A 359 -17.06 9.07 8.79
C PHE A 359 -18.24 8.62 7.91
N PRO A 360 -19.27 7.91 8.43
CA PRO A 360 -20.38 7.42 7.61
C PRO A 360 -21.14 8.53 6.87
N ILE A 361 -21.62 8.23 5.66
CA ILE A 361 -22.54 9.10 4.93
C ILE A 361 -23.96 8.86 5.42
N GLU A 362 -24.57 9.88 6.03
CA GLU A 362 -25.94 9.78 6.52
C GLU A 362 -26.93 9.49 5.38
N GLY A 363 -27.75 8.44 5.55
CA GLY A 363 -28.72 8.00 4.55
C GLY A 363 -28.15 7.13 3.43
N ALA A 364 -26.85 6.84 3.40
CA ALA A 364 -26.30 5.85 2.48
C ALA A 364 -26.91 4.45 2.76
N PRO A 365 -27.25 3.67 1.72
CA PRO A 365 -27.77 2.31 1.91
C PRO A 365 -26.79 1.42 2.70
N PRO A 366 -27.25 0.66 3.71
CA PRO A 366 -26.38 -0.28 4.41
C PRO A 366 -25.96 -1.41 3.47
N GLY A 367 -24.72 -1.89 3.59
CA GLY A 367 -24.16 -2.93 2.74
C GLY A 367 -23.84 -4.24 3.48
N VAL A 368 -23.62 -5.31 2.72
CA VAL A 368 -23.02 -6.57 3.17
C VAL A 368 -22.05 -7.10 2.12
N LYS A 369 -20.93 -7.65 2.57
CA LYS A 369 -19.94 -8.30 1.71
C LYS A 369 -20.27 -9.77 1.52
N PHE A 370 -20.40 -10.20 0.27
CA PHE A 370 -20.44 -11.61 -0.13
C PHE A 370 -19.13 -11.97 -0.83
N ALA A 371 -18.77 -13.25 -0.88
CA ALA A 371 -17.64 -13.69 -1.68
C ALA A 371 -17.89 -15.02 -2.38
N LEU A 372 -17.42 -15.08 -3.62
CA LEU A 372 -17.47 -16.22 -4.52
C LEU A 372 -16.05 -16.67 -4.90
N GLY A 373 -15.97 -17.78 -5.63
CA GLY A 373 -14.75 -18.23 -6.29
C GLY A 373 -13.74 -18.92 -5.40
N GLN A 374 -12.46 -18.76 -5.74
CA GLN A 374 -11.35 -19.49 -5.14
C GLN A 374 -11.15 -19.11 -3.67
N ASN A 375 -11.42 -17.87 -3.27
CA ASN A 375 -11.06 -17.40 -1.93
C ASN A 375 -11.88 -18.08 -0.81
N PRO A 376 -13.23 -18.18 -0.89
CA PRO A 376 -14.01 -18.87 0.14
C PRO A 376 -13.82 -20.39 0.17
N ILE A 377 -13.24 -20.98 -0.88
CA ILE A 377 -13.03 -22.43 -0.97
C ILE A 377 -11.60 -22.88 -0.65
N ARG A 378 -10.70 -21.94 -0.40
CA ARG A 378 -9.28 -22.21 -0.14
C ARG A 378 -9.11 -22.67 1.31
N GLU A 379 -8.34 -23.74 1.51
CA GLU A 379 -7.80 -24.08 2.84
C GLU A 379 -6.79 -23.00 3.25
N ASP A 380 -6.68 -22.68 4.55
CA ASP A 380 -5.72 -21.66 5.01
C ASP A 380 -4.30 -22.02 4.54
N GLU A 381 -3.73 -21.20 3.65
CA GLU A 381 -2.38 -21.34 3.11
C GLU A 381 -1.27 -20.97 4.13
N GLY A 382 -1.60 -20.99 5.42
CA GLY A 382 -0.68 -20.70 6.52
C GLY A 382 0.11 -21.91 7.03
N ARG A 383 -0.05 -23.11 6.46
CA ARG A 383 0.62 -24.32 6.99
C ARG A 383 2.13 -24.25 6.77
N ARG A 384 2.88 -24.19 7.87
CA ARG A 384 4.29 -24.59 7.87
C ARG A 384 4.38 -26.08 7.54
N ARG A 385 5.40 -26.44 6.78
CA ARG A 385 5.68 -27.82 6.36
C ARG A 385 5.81 -28.72 7.60
N GLY A 386 4.86 -29.63 7.82
CA GLY A 386 4.92 -30.65 8.90
C GLY A 386 3.78 -30.65 9.92
N GLU A 387 2.80 -29.75 9.84
CA GLU A 387 1.62 -29.78 10.72
C GLU A 387 0.56 -30.79 10.23
N GLU A 388 -0.06 -31.53 11.16
CA GLU A 388 -1.18 -32.42 10.88
C GLU A 388 -2.33 -31.66 10.19
N PRO A 389 -3.08 -32.29 9.27
CA PRO A 389 -4.24 -31.65 8.67
C PRO A 389 -5.17 -31.14 9.77
N ALA A 390 -5.54 -29.86 9.68
CA ALA A 390 -6.59 -29.30 10.51
C ALA A 390 -7.82 -30.22 10.43
N PRO A 391 -8.54 -30.47 11.53
CA PRO A 391 -9.76 -31.26 11.50
C PRO A 391 -10.69 -30.72 10.41
N ALA A 392 -11.47 -31.60 9.78
CA ALA A 392 -12.40 -31.24 8.72
C ALA A 392 -13.20 -30.00 9.12
N THR A 393 -12.94 -28.87 8.45
CA THR A 393 -13.70 -27.64 8.67
C THR A 393 -15.00 -27.73 7.88
N ASP A 394 -16.06 -27.08 8.35
CA ASP A 394 -17.32 -26.96 7.61
C ASP A 394 -17.20 -26.06 6.36
N ARG A 395 -15.98 -25.60 5.99
CA ARG A 395 -15.77 -24.71 4.85
C ARG A 395 -16.13 -25.38 3.51
N PRO A 396 -16.80 -24.64 2.61
CA PRO A 396 -17.13 -25.16 1.29
C PRO A 396 -15.84 -25.39 0.50
N ARG A 397 -15.67 -26.58 -0.10
CA ARG A 397 -14.51 -26.88 -0.98
C ARG A 397 -14.80 -26.71 -2.47
N THR A 398 -15.99 -26.22 -2.81
CA THR A 398 -16.45 -26.06 -4.19
C THR A 398 -17.31 -24.81 -4.34
N ARG A 399 -17.37 -24.25 -5.56
CA ARG A 399 -18.30 -23.15 -5.88
C ARG A 399 -19.77 -23.54 -5.65
N MET A 400 -20.12 -24.82 -5.81
CA MET A 400 -21.45 -25.33 -5.47
C MET A 400 -21.73 -25.20 -3.97
N GLY A 401 -20.75 -25.57 -3.13
CA GLY A 401 -20.85 -25.42 -1.68
C GLY A 401 -21.02 -23.96 -1.25
N VAL A 402 -20.31 -23.03 -1.89
CA VAL A 402 -20.48 -21.58 -1.63
C VAL A 402 -21.92 -21.13 -1.92
N MET A 403 -22.48 -21.51 -3.07
CA MET A 403 -23.86 -21.15 -3.44
C MET A 403 -24.89 -21.79 -2.50
N ASP A 404 -24.65 -23.03 -2.08
CA ASP A 404 -25.52 -23.74 -1.13
C ASP A 404 -25.47 -23.10 0.27
N THR A 405 -24.29 -22.67 0.73
CA THR A 405 -24.17 -21.90 1.98
C THR A 405 -24.99 -20.62 1.96
N ILE A 406 -24.91 -19.85 0.86
CA ILE A 406 -25.69 -18.61 0.72
C ILE A 406 -27.19 -18.92 0.71
N ARG A 407 -27.61 -19.92 -0.07
CA ARG A 407 -29.01 -20.35 -0.14
C ARG A 407 -29.54 -20.77 1.23
N LYS A 408 -28.81 -21.64 1.93
CA LYS A 408 -29.17 -22.12 3.25
C LYS A 408 -29.33 -20.97 4.25
N ALA A 409 -28.43 -19.99 4.21
CA ALA A 409 -28.52 -18.81 5.07
C ALA A 409 -29.81 -18.01 4.82
N PHE A 410 -30.25 -17.89 3.56
CA PHE A 410 -31.53 -17.26 3.21
C PHE A 410 -32.73 -18.08 3.70
N ASP A 411 -32.72 -19.40 3.50
CA ASP A 411 -33.80 -20.29 3.95
C ASP A 411 -33.93 -20.29 5.49
N ASP A 412 -32.81 -20.38 6.21
CA ASP A 412 -32.78 -20.33 7.67
C ASP A 412 -33.34 -19.00 8.20
N ALA A 413 -33.09 -17.89 7.49
CA ALA A 413 -33.64 -16.58 7.85
C ALA A 413 -35.15 -16.48 7.59
N LEU A 414 -35.65 -17.06 6.49
CA LEU A 414 -37.09 -17.15 6.21
C LEU A 414 -37.82 -18.03 7.24
N ASP A 415 -37.22 -19.14 7.66
CA ASP A 415 -37.75 -19.97 8.76
C ASP A 415 -37.81 -19.19 10.07
N TYR A 416 -36.76 -18.40 10.37
CA TYR A 416 -36.73 -17.51 11.51
C TYR A 416 -37.84 -16.44 11.46
N ARG A 417 -38.09 -15.84 10.29
CA ARG A 417 -39.24 -14.93 10.07
C ARG A 417 -40.56 -15.64 10.34
N ALA A 418 -40.74 -16.86 9.85
CA ALA A 418 -41.96 -17.63 10.05
C ALA A 418 -42.21 -17.95 11.54
N GLN A 419 -41.15 -18.24 12.31
CA GLN A 419 -41.26 -18.43 13.76
C GLN A 419 -41.74 -17.16 14.48
N TRP A 420 -41.17 -16.00 14.15
CA TRP A 420 -41.60 -14.71 14.68
C TRP A 420 -43.04 -14.37 14.29
N ASP A 421 -43.43 -14.60 13.04
CA ASP A 421 -44.79 -14.36 12.57
C ASP A 421 -45.80 -15.28 13.26
N ALA A 422 -45.45 -16.55 13.50
CA ALA A 422 -46.28 -17.48 14.24
C ALA A 422 -46.48 -17.03 15.70
N TYR A 423 -45.43 -16.58 16.36
CA TYR A 423 -45.51 -16.01 17.72
C TYR A 423 -46.36 -14.73 17.74
N ARG A 424 -46.13 -13.78 16.83
CA ARG A 424 -46.90 -12.52 16.71
C ARG A 424 -48.38 -12.76 16.41
N LYS A 425 -48.71 -13.83 15.68
CA LYS A 425 -50.09 -14.27 15.40
C LYS A 425 -50.69 -15.12 16.53
N GLY A 426 -49.95 -15.40 17.61
CA GLY A 426 -50.40 -16.21 18.74
C GLY A 426 -50.51 -17.71 18.48
N LEU A 427 -49.90 -18.21 17.39
CA LEU A 427 -49.87 -19.64 17.04
C LEU A 427 -48.88 -20.43 17.91
N THR A 428 -47.89 -19.76 18.48
CA THR A 428 -46.98 -20.30 19.50
C THR A 428 -46.99 -19.40 20.74
N LYS A 429 -46.73 -19.97 21.92
CA LYS A 429 -46.60 -19.22 23.19
C LYS A 429 -45.15 -18.92 23.57
N VAL A 430 -44.19 -19.48 22.82
CA VAL A 430 -42.77 -19.33 23.09
C VAL A 430 -42.25 -18.25 22.16
N GLU A 431 -41.74 -17.18 22.76
CA GLU A 431 -41.06 -16.10 22.03
C GLU A 431 -39.78 -16.65 21.38
N PRO A 432 -39.61 -16.53 20.05
CA PRO A 432 -38.37 -16.92 19.39
C PRO A 432 -37.18 -16.12 19.92
N ARG A 433 -36.03 -16.78 20.06
CA ARG A 433 -34.80 -16.12 20.50
C ARG A 433 -34.28 -15.21 19.39
N LYS A 434 -34.00 -13.95 19.72
CA LYS A 434 -33.37 -13.00 18.78
C LYS A 434 -32.01 -13.52 18.28
N ASN A 435 -31.79 -13.48 16.97
CA ASN A 435 -30.53 -13.87 16.33
C ASN A 435 -30.03 -12.75 15.39
N LEU A 436 -28.96 -12.04 15.77
CA LEU A 436 -28.44 -10.90 15.02
C LEU A 436 -28.01 -11.24 13.59
N GLN A 437 -27.50 -12.46 13.39
CA GLN A 437 -27.10 -12.93 12.07
C GLN A 437 -28.31 -13.06 11.15
N LEU A 438 -29.37 -13.75 11.61
CA LEU A 438 -30.59 -13.96 10.82
C LEU A 438 -31.37 -12.67 10.61
N GLU A 439 -31.42 -11.76 11.58
CA GLU A 439 -32.01 -10.42 11.42
C GLU A 439 -31.34 -9.65 10.27
N ALA A 440 -30.00 -9.66 10.22
CA ALA A 440 -29.27 -8.96 9.16
C ALA A 440 -29.45 -9.64 7.78
N ILE A 441 -29.66 -10.95 7.72
CA ILE A 441 -30.03 -11.65 6.47
C ILE A 441 -31.44 -11.27 6.03
N LEU A 442 -32.38 -11.11 6.96
CA LEU A 442 -33.73 -10.65 6.63
C LEU A 442 -33.71 -9.25 6.00
N GLU A 443 -32.85 -8.34 6.48
CA GLU A 443 -32.65 -7.01 5.85
C GLU A 443 -32.15 -7.13 4.39
N VAL A 444 -31.36 -8.17 4.07
CA VAL A 444 -30.95 -8.45 2.69
C VAL A 444 -32.14 -8.94 1.86
N LEU A 445 -32.92 -9.87 2.39
CA LEU A 445 -34.12 -10.43 1.73
C LEU A 445 -35.20 -9.35 1.49
N ASP A 446 -35.32 -8.37 2.40
CA ASP A 446 -36.24 -7.24 2.26
C ASP A 446 -35.67 -6.11 1.37
N GLY A 447 -34.42 -6.24 0.94
CA GLY A 447 -33.75 -5.28 0.08
C GLY A 447 -33.33 -3.99 0.78
N GLU A 448 -33.37 -3.94 2.12
CA GLU A 448 -32.86 -2.83 2.92
C GLU A 448 -31.32 -2.80 2.89
N ARG A 449 -30.69 -3.98 3.03
CA ARG A 449 -29.25 -4.17 2.99
C ARG A 449 -28.75 -4.65 1.63
N LYS A 450 -27.78 -3.94 1.06
CA LYS A 450 -27.29 -4.13 -0.29
C LYS A 450 -26.15 -5.13 -0.36
N ILE A 451 -26.25 -6.10 -1.28
CA ILE A 451 -25.18 -7.09 -1.51
C ILE A 451 -24.09 -6.46 -2.38
N HIS A 452 -22.85 -6.49 -1.86
CA HIS A 452 -21.62 -6.23 -2.61
C HIS A 452 -20.80 -7.53 -2.64
N SER A 453 -20.70 -8.19 -3.80
CA SER A 453 -20.15 -9.54 -3.87
C SER A 453 -18.83 -9.59 -4.60
N HIS A 454 -17.77 -10.06 -3.93
CA HIS A 454 -16.52 -10.47 -4.58
C HIS A 454 -16.78 -11.63 -5.53
N GLY A 455 -16.24 -11.56 -6.74
CA GLY A 455 -16.11 -12.69 -7.66
C GLY A 455 -15.32 -12.28 -8.90
N TYR A 456 -14.68 -13.25 -9.54
CA TYR A 456 -13.82 -12.98 -10.69
C TYR A 456 -14.44 -13.52 -11.98
N ARG A 457 -14.92 -14.76 -11.94
CA ARG A 457 -15.35 -15.48 -13.14
C ARG A 457 -16.80 -15.23 -13.49
N SER A 458 -17.10 -15.25 -14.77
CA SER A 458 -18.45 -15.02 -15.29
C SER A 458 -19.49 -16.04 -14.83
N ASP A 459 -19.11 -17.31 -14.64
CA ASP A 459 -20.03 -18.40 -14.28
C ASP A 459 -20.54 -18.30 -12.83
N GLU A 460 -19.66 -18.03 -11.87
CA GLU A 460 -20.04 -17.83 -10.46
C GLU A 460 -20.84 -16.55 -10.24
N LEU A 461 -20.47 -15.46 -10.93
CA LEU A 461 -21.19 -14.20 -10.88
C LEU A 461 -22.61 -14.40 -11.39
N LEU A 462 -22.77 -15.07 -12.54
CA LEU A 462 -24.09 -15.39 -13.08
C LEU A 462 -24.90 -16.29 -12.15
N ALA A 463 -24.27 -17.28 -11.49
CA ALA A 463 -24.93 -18.13 -10.52
C ALA A 463 -25.48 -17.35 -9.33
N LEU A 464 -24.71 -16.38 -8.78
CA LEU A 464 -25.22 -15.50 -7.71
C LEU A 464 -26.39 -14.65 -8.19
N LEU A 465 -26.31 -14.05 -9.38
CA LEU A 465 -27.42 -13.22 -9.91
C LEU A 465 -28.71 -14.05 -10.07
N ARG A 466 -28.60 -15.30 -10.54
CA ARG A 466 -29.74 -16.22 -10.68
C ARG A 466 -30.29 -16.65 -9.33
N LEU A 467 -29.43 -16.87 -8.34
CA LEU A 467 -29.87 -17.17 -6.97
C LEU A 467 -30.60 -15.97 -6.36
N ALA A 468 -30.05 -14.76 -6.47
CA ALA A 468 -30.70 -13.54 -5.98
C ALA A 468 -32.08 -13.32 -6.63
N GLU A 469 -32.22 -13.57 -7.94
CA GLU A 469 -33.50 -13.51 -8.66
C GLU A 469 -34.54 -14.49 -8.11
N GLN A 470 -34.16 -15.69 -7.64
CA GLN A 470 -35.08 -16.67 -7.04
C GLN A 470 -35.71 -16.16 -5.73
N TYR A 471 -34.98 -15.34 -4.98
CA TYR A 471 -35.43 -14.74 -3.72
C TYR A 471 -35.96 -13.30 -3.92
N GLY A 472 -36.04 -12.80 -5.16
CA GLY A 472 -36.49 -11.44 -5.45
C GLY A 472 -35.50 -10.34 -5.03
N ILE A 473 -34.24 -10.69 -4.79
CA ILE A 473 -33.18 -9.76 -4.35
C ILE A 473 -32.51 -9.11 -5.57
N ARG A 474 -32.17 -7.82 -5.44
CA ARG A 474 -31.23 -7.14 -6.35
C ARG A 474 -29.85 -7.02 -5.72
N VAL A 475 -28.84 -7.54 -6.40
CA VAL A 475 -27.43 -7.33 -6.03
C VAL A 475 -27.04 -5.91 -6.41
N ALA A 476 -26.39 -5.17 -5.50
CA ALA A 476 -25.99 -3.79 -5.77
C ALA A 476 -24.70 -3.73 -6.59
N THR A 477 -23.72 -4.57 -6.27
CA THR A 477 -22.43 -4.57 -6.96
C THR A 477 -21.78 -5.94 -7.01
N LEU A 478 -21.22 -6.29 -8.16
CA LEU A 478 -20.19 -7.31 -8.29
C LEU A 478 -18.81 -6.66 -8.21
N GLN A 479 -17.99 -7.12 -7.27
CA GLN A 479 -16.69 -6.60 -6.88
C GLN A 479 -15.58 -7.42 -7.54
N HIS A 480 -14.53 -6.73 -8.01
CA HIS A 480 -13.47 -7.19 -8.92
C HIS A 480 -13.96 -7.55 -10.32
N VAL A 481 -14.91 -8.49 -10.43
CA VAL A 481 -15.67 -8.78 -11.67
C VAL A 481 -14.81 -8.79 -12.94
N LEU A 482 -13.65 -9.46 -12.88
CA LEU A 482 -12.64 -9.43 -13.95
C LEU A 482 -13.15 -10.01 -15.28
N GLU A 483 -14.14 -10.90 -15.23
CA GLU A 483 -14.86 -11.43 -16.39
C GLU A 483 -16.24 -10.79 -16.63
N GLY A 484 -16.53 -9.63 -16.04
CA GLY A 484 -17.81 -8.94 -16.22
C GLY A 484 -18.17 -8.66 -17.67
N TYR A 485 -17.16 -8.34 -18.50
CA TYR A 485 -17.30 -8.17 -19.94
C TYR A 485 -17.92 -9.37 -20.67
N LYS A 486 -17.83 -10.58 -20.11
CA LYS A 486 -18.43 -11.80 -20.69
C LYS A 486 -19.94 -11.87 -20.47
N ILE A 487 -20.46 -11.24 -19.40
CA ILE A 487 -21.86 -11.31 -18.95
C ILE A 487 -22.50 -9.91 -18.75
N ALA A 488 -21.97 -8.88 -19.39
CA ALA A 488 -22.37 -7.50 -19.16
C ALA A 488 -23.86 -7.23 -19.50
N ASP A 489 -24.42 -7.93 -20.50
CA ASP A 489 -25.85 -7.81 -20.83
C ASP A 489 -26.74 -8.38 -19.71
N GLU A 490 -26.33 -9.50 -19.11
CA GLU A 490 -27.01 -10.12 -17.97
C GLU A 490 -26.92 -9.23 -16.73
N MET A 491 -25.76 -8.61 -16.49
CA MET A 491 -25.58 -7.64 -15.41
C MET A 491 -26.50 -6.42 -15.60
N ALA A 492 -26.53 -5.84 -16.81
CA ALA A 492 -27.38 -4.71 -17.14
C ALA A 492 -28.88 -5.05 -16.98
N LYS A 493 -29.30 -6.26 -17.38
CA LYS A 493 -30.67 -6.75 -17.20
C LYS A 493 -31.06 -6.90 -15.72
N HIS A 494 -30.15 -7.41 -14.89
CA HIS A 494 -30.37 -7.52 -13.45
C HIS A 494 -30.40 -6.14 -12.76
N GLY A 495 -29.64 -5.18 -13.29
CA GLY A 495 -29.43 -3.86 -12.71
C GLY A 495 -28.32 -3.82 -11.65
N VAL A 496 -27.40 -4.80 -11.67
CA VAL A 496 -26.23 -4.84 -10.78
C VAL A 496 -25.11 -3.96 -11.33
N GLY A 497 -24.39 -3.25 -10.46
CA GLY A 497 -23.17 -2.53 -10.83
C GLY A 497 -21.93 -3.44 -10.91
N GLY A 498 -20.88 -2.99 -11.59
CA GLY A 498 -19.60 -3.71 -11.69
C GLY A 498 -18.44 -2.83 -11.25
N SER A 499 -17.72 -3.24 -10.21
CA SER A 499 -16.54 -2.52 -9.72
C SER A 499 -15.30 -3.36 -9.93
N THR A 500 -14.39 -2.94 -10.80
CA THR A 500 -13.30 -3.78 -11.32
C THR A 500 -11.91 -3.17 -11.14
N PHE A 501 -10.87 -3.99 -11.25
CA PHE A 501 -9.51 -3.48 -11.39
C PHE A 501 -9.31 -2.94 -12.80
N ALA A 502 -8.43 -1.93 -12.95
CA ALA A 502 -8.13 -1.38 -14.26
C ALA A 502 -7.47 -2.41 -15.18
N ASP A 503 -6.49 -3.18 -14.68
CA ASP A 503 -5.67 -4.09 -15.49
C ASP A 503 -4.94 -5.21 -14.71
N TRP A 504 -5.36 -5.52 -13.49
CA TRP A 504 -4.85 -6.67 -12.73
C TRP A 504 -5.23 -8.00 -13.39
N TRP A 505 -4.29 -8.93 -13.49
CA TRP A 505 -4.48 -10.19 -14.21
C TRP A 505 -3.44 -11.24 -13.80
N GLY A 506 -3.72 -12.52 -14.07
CA GLY A 506 -2.77 -13.64 -14.01
C GLY A 506 -2.17 -13.99 -12.63
N TYR A 507 -2.42 -13.21 -11.59
CA TYR A 507 -2.04 -13.56 -10.22
C TYR A 507 -2.81 -14.78 -9.67
N LYS A 508 -3.96 -15.14 -10.27
CA LYS A 508 -4.76 -16.34 -9.98
C LYS A 508 -5.30 -16.96 -11.26
N LEU A 509 -5.65 -18.24 -11.20
CA LEU A 509 -6.32 -18.91 -12.32
C LEU A 509 -7.64 -18.22 -12.70
N GLU A 510 -8.41 -17.75 -11.71
CA GLU A 510 -9.65 -16.98 -11.94
C GLU A 510 -9.44 -15.59 -12.54
N ALA A 511 -8.23 -15.06 -12.46
CA ALA A 511 -7.85 -13.74 -12.99
C ALA A 511 -7.08 -13.84 -14.32
N TYR A 512 -6.90 -15.04 -14.88
CA TYR A 512 -6.12 -15.25 -16.10
C TYR A 512 -6.79 -14.68 -17.36
N ASP A 513 -8.12 -14.66 -17.38
CA ASP A 513 -8.95 -14.11 -18.47
C ASP A 513 -9.34 -12.64 -18.25
N ALA A 514 -8.74 -11.97 -17.27
CA ALA A 514 -8.91 -10.55 -17.05
C ALA A 514 -8.34 -9.74 -18.21
N ILE A 515 -9.09 -8.73 -18.66
CA ILE A 515 -8.69 -7.83 -19.74
C ILE A 515 -8.80 -6.38 -19.28
N PRO A 516 -7.90 -5.48 -19.70
CA PRO A 516 -7.94 -4.09 -19.28
C PRO A 516 -9.11 -3.31 -19.92
N GLU A 517 -9.75 -3.85 -20.97
CA GLU A 517 -10.97 -3.28 -21.56
C GLU A 517 -12.25 -3.58 -20.76
N ASN A 518 -12.18 -4.38 -19.69
CA ASN A 518 -13.35 -4.87 -18.95
C ASN A 518 -14.28 -3.74 -18.49
N ALA A 519 -13.72 -2.69 -17.86
CA ALA A 519 -14.51 -1.57 -17.36
C ALA A 519 -15.29 -0.86 -18.48
N ALA A 520 -14.60 -0.55 -19.59
CA ALA A 520 -15.21 0.10 -20.75
C ALA A 520 -16.28 -0.79 -21.40
N MET A 521 -16.02 -2.09 -21.58
CA MET A 521 -16.96 -3.02 -22.20
C MET A 521 -18.22 -3.21 -21.35
N MET A 522 -18.12 -3.28 -20.02
CA MET A 522 -19.29 -3.30 -19.15
C MET A 522 -20.11 -2.01 -19.27
N TRP A 523 -19.45 -0.86 -19.24
CA TRP A 523 -20.10 0.44 -19.36
C TRP A 523 -20.81 0.63 -20.70
N GLU A 524 -20.19 0.23 -21.82
CA GLU A 524 -20.76 0.26 -23.17
C GLU A 524 -22.06 -0.58 -23.30
N ARG A 525 -22.23 -1.58 -22.43
CA ARG A 525 -23.43 -2.43 -22.34
C ARG A 525 -24.48 -1.92 -21.34
N GLY A 526 -24.23 -0.80 -20.69
CA GLY A 526 -25.19 -0.15 -19.78
C GLY A 526 -25.06 -0.55 -18.31
N VAL A 527 -23.97 -1.24 -17.93
CA VAL A 527 -23.65 -1.51 -16.52
C VAL A 527 -23.16 -0.22 -15.85
N VAL A 528 -23.59 0.03 -14.60
CA VAL A 528 -22.97 1.07 -13.77
C VAL A 528 -21.61 0.56 -13.32
N THR A 529 -20.56 1.08 -13.94
CA THR A 529 -19.20 0.54 -13.80
C THR A 529 -18.27 1.50 -13.06
N SER A 530 -17.52 0.99 -12.09
CA SER A 530 -16.44 1.70 -11.41
C SER A 530 -15.09 0.98 -11.49
N VAL A 531 -14.00 1.72 -11.29
CA VAL A 531 -12.65 1.16 -11.04
C VAL A 531 -12.36 1.27 -9.55
N ASN A 532 -11.86 0.20 -8.92
CA ASN A 532 -11.53 0.15 -7.50
C ASN A 532 -10.05 -0.15 -7.25
N SER A 533 -9.62 0.08 -6.00
CA SER A 533 -8.22 -0.09 -5.61
C SER A 533 -7.90 -1.46 -5.03
N ASP A 534 -8.74 -1.94 -4.09
CA ASP A 534 -8.41 -3.05 -3.16
C ASP A 534 -6.99 -2.90 -2.55
N SER A 535 -6.49 -1.66 -2.43
CA SER A 535 -5.09 -1.39 -2.15
C SER A 535 -4.90 0.04 -1.65
N ASN A 536 -4.21 0.18 -0.51
CA ASN A 536 -3.78 1.49 0.00
C ASN A 536 -2.89 2.23 -1.00
N ASP A 537 -2.20 1.52 -1.89
CA ASP A 537 -1.37 2.14 -2.91
C ASP A 537 -2.21 2.80 -4.00
N GLN A 538 -3.01 1.99 -4.70
CA GLN A 538 -3.79 2.44 -5.85
C GLN A 538 -4.87 3.45 -5.45
N ALA A 539 -5.40 3.37 -4.22
CA ALA A 539 -6.39 4.31 -3.71
C ALA A 539 -5.92 5.78 -3.72
N ARG A 540 -4.60 6.02 -3.72
CA ARG A 540 -4.01 7.38 -3.81
C ARG A 540 -3.91 7.91 -5.25
N ARG A 541 -4.22 7.08 -6.23
CA ARG A 541 -4.04 7.37 -7.66
C ARG A 541 -5.13 6.71 -8.53
N LEU A 542 -6.33 6.57 -7.99
CA LEU A 542 -7.46 5.95 -8.70
C LEU A 542 -7.87 6.73 -9.96
N ASN A 543 -7.65 8.04 -9.99
CA ASN A 543 -7.77 8.86 -11.20
C ASN A 543 -6.87 8.35 -12.34
N PHE A 544 -5.63 7.96 -12.01
CA PHE A 544 -4.68 7.37 -12.95
C PHE A 544 -5.09 5.94 -13.34
N GLU A 545 -5.54 5.12 -12.39
CA GLU A 545 -6.04 3.77 -12.71
C GLU A 545 -7.25 3.83 -13.65
N ALA A 546 -8.15 4.79 -13.45
CA ALA A 546 -9.28 5.03 -14.34
C ALA A 546 -8.83 5.52 -15.72
N ALA A 547 -7.81 6.39 -15.80
CA ALA A 547 -7.27 6.92 -17.04
C ALA A 547 -6.73 5.84 -18.00
N LYS A 548 -6.30 4.68 -17.47
CA LYS A 548 -5.93 3.52 -18.30
C LYS A 548 -7.08 3.06 -19.22
N SER A 549 -8.33 3.31 -18.86
CA SER A 549 -9.49 3.02 -19.73
C SER A 549 -9.49 3.83 -21.02
N ILE A 550 -8.81 4.99 -21.06
CA ILE A 550 -8.61 5.76 -22.29
C ILE A 550 -7.72 4.96 -23.25
N ARG A 551 -6.61 4.39 -22.74
CA ARG A 551 -5.65 3.57 -23.49
C ARG A 551 -6.21 2.22 -23.92
N TYR A 552 -6.94 1.53 -23.07
CA TYR A 552 -7.40 0.17 -23.39
C TYR A 552 -8.81 0.20 -23.99
N GLY A 553 -9.75 0.85 -23.29
CA GLY A 553 -11.15 0.91 -23.66
C GLY A 553 -11.50 1.91 -24.77
N GLY A 554 -10.68 2.93 -25.01
CA GLY A 554 -10.97 3.98 -26.01
C GLY A 554 -12.08 4.94 -25.60
N VAL A 555 -12.36 5.02 -24.29
CA VAL A 555 -13.33 5.96 -23.74
C VAL A 555 -12.75 7.37 -23.68
N SER A 556 -13.61 8.39 -23.64
CA SER A 556 -13.15 9.77 -23.45
C SER A 556 -12.55 9.97 -22.05
N PRO A 557 -11.68 10.98 -21.85
CA PRO A 557 -11.19 11.35 -20.52
C PRO A 557 -12.29 11.57 -19.48
N GLU A 558 -13.42 12.15 -19.89
CA GLU A 558 -14.58 12.36 -19.02
C GLU A 558 -15.22 11.04 -18.58
N VAL A 559 -15.39 10.08 -19.50
CA VAL A 559 -15.91 8.75 -19.15
C VAL A 559 -14.94 7.99 -18.25
N ALA A 560 -13.63 8.08 -18.51
CA ALA A 560 -12.62 7.48 -17.64
C ALA A 560 -12.72 8.04 -16.21
N LEU A 561 -12.73 9.36 -16.04
CA LEU A 561 -12.87 9.97 -14.70
C LEU A 561 -14.19 9.61 -14.03
N SER A 562 -15.26 9.38 -14.81
CA SER A 562 -16.56 8.97 -14.27
C SER A 562 -16.50 7.63 -13.51
N PHE A 563 -15.59 6.72 -13.89
CA PHE A 563 -15.42 5.40 -13.24
C PHE A 563 -14.92 5.48 -11.80
N VAL A 564 -14.43 6.63 -11.35
CA VAL A 564 -13.96 6.86 -9.98
C VAL A 564 -14.66 8.05 -9.31
N THR A 565 -15.73 8.58 -9.91
CA THR A 565 -16.51 9.72 -9.37
C THR A 565 -18.01 9.40 -9.38
N ILE A 566 -18.74 9.80 -10.43
CA ILE A 566 -20.20 9.67 -10.47
C ILE A 566 -20.68 8.22 -10.58
N GLN A 567 -19.91 7.32 -11.21
CA GLN A 567 -20.31 5.92 -11.37
C GLN A 567 -20.27 5.14 -10.05
N PRO A 568 -19.18 5.18 -9.25
CA PRO A 568 -19.21 4.59 -7.91
C PRO A 568 -20.25 5.27 -7.01
N ALA A 569 -20.47 6.59 -7.13
CA ALA A 569 -21.54 7.27 -6.37
C ALA A 569 -22.93 6.68 -6.67
N LYS A 570 -23.27 6.43 -7.94
CA LYS A 570 -24.53 5.77 -8.35
C LYS A 570 -24.60 4.35 -7.84
N GLN A 571 -23.51 3.60 -7.95
CA GLN A 571 -23.41 2.22 -7.52
C GLN A 571 -23.66 2.05 -6.01
N LEU A 572 -23.20 3.03 -5.22
CA LEU A 572 -23.37 3.07 -3.77
C LEU A 572 -24.66 3.77 -3.33
N GLY A 573 -25.45 4.32 -4.27
CA GLY A 573 -26.71 5.03 -3.98
C GLY A 573 -26.54 6.39 -3.31
N ILE A 574 -25.36 7.02 -3.48
CA ILE A 574 -24.98 8.31 -2.88
C ILE A 574 -24.83 9.46 -3.88
N ASP A 575 -25.15 9.22 -5.16
CA ASP A 575 -25.02 10.19 -6.25
C ASP A 575 -25.87 11.45 -6.09
N ARG A 576 -26.88 11.42 -5.23
CA ARG A 576 -27.65 12.62 -4.85
C ARG A 576 -26.84 13.62 -4.02
N TRP A 577 -25.80 13.16 -3.31
CA TRP A 577 -24.98 13.97 -2.42
C TRP A 577 -23.62 14.30 -3.03
N THR A 578 -23.00 13.38 -3.76
CA THR A 578 -21.61 13.52 -4.23
C THR A 578 -21.40 12.89 -5.61
N GLY A 579 -20.16 12.93 -6.12
CA GLY A 579 -19.74 12.32 -7.39
C GLY A 579 -19.88 13.23 -8.62
N SER A 580 -20.47 14.41 -8.50
CA SER A 580 -20.50 15.45 -9.55
C SER A 580 -20.46 16.86 -8.95
N ILE A 581 -20.03 17.85 -9.74
CA ILE A 581 -20.03 19.26 -9.35
C ILE A 581 -21.33 19.90 -9.84
N GLU A 582 -22.35 19.88 -8.99
CA GLU A 582 -23.67 20.45 -9.27
C GLU A 582 -24.21 21.20 -8.03
N PRO A 583 -24.96 22.30 -8.21
CA PRO A 583 -25.60 23.00 -7.09
C PRO A 583 -26.42 22.05 -6.19
N GLY A 584 -26.26 22.21 -4.87
CA GLY A 584 -26.92 21.40 -3.84
C GLY A 584 -26.15 20.16 -3.39
N LYS A 585 -25.16 19.70 -4.16
CA LYS A 585 -24.29 18.58 -3.78
C LYS A 585 -23.24 19.01 -2.75
N ASP A 586 -22.69 18.03 -2.06
CA ASP A 586 -21.59 18.20 -1.13
C ASP A 586 -20.38 18.78 -1.86
N ALA A 587 -19.68 19.71 -1.21
CA ALA A 587 -18.44 20.28 -1.72
C ALA A 587 -17.26 19.31 -1.51
N ASP A 588 -17.39 18.12 -2.11
CA ASP A 588 -16.32 17.13 -2.23
C ASP A 588 -15.55 17.40 -3.53
N ILE A 589 -14.49 18.19 -3.44
CA ILE A 589 -13.83 18.81 -4.60
C ILE A 589 -12.32 18.55 -4.54
N VAL A 590 -11.71 18.32 -5.71
CA VAL A 590 -10.25 18.21 -5.85
C VAL A 590 -9.74 19.25 -6.84
N LEU A 591 -8.66 19.92 -6.46
CA LEU A 591 -7.91 20.86 -7.31
C LEU A 591 -6.65 20.15 -7.85
N TRP A 592 -6.47 20.16 -9.17
CA TRP A 592 -5.40 19.45 -9.85
C TRP A 592 -4.49 20.39 -10.64
N SER A 593 -3.20 20.05 -10.72
CA SER A 593 -2.20 20.77 -11.52
C SER A 593 -2.33 20.58 -13.03
N ALA A 594 -3.03 19.52 -13.47
CA ALA A 594 -3.20 19.13 -14.86
C ALA A 594 -4.55 18.37 -15.01
N PRO A 595 -4.98 17.99 -16.23
CA PRO A 595 -6.18 17.17 -16.40
C PRO A 595 -6.15 15.93 -15.49
N PRO A 596 -7.19 15.64 -14.68
CA PRO A 596 -7.15 14.58 -13.66
C PRO A 596 -6.85 13.18 -14.19
N THR A 597 -7.02 12.94 -15.49
CA THR A 597 -6.73 11.66 -16.16
C THR A 597 -5.37 11.63 -16.88
N SER A 598 -4.50 12.62 -16.66
CA SER A 598 -3.12 12.61 -17.15
C SER A 598 -2.19 12.10 -16.05
N VAL A 599 -1.09 11.44 -16.43
CA VAL A 599 -0.03 11.06 -15.47
C VAL A 599 0.57 12.30 -14.77
N PHE A 600 0.53 13.47 -15.41
CA PHE A 600 1.09 14.72 -14.89
C PHE A 600 0.17 15.42 -13.87
N ALA A 601 -1.01 14.86 -13.60
CA ALA A 601 -1.94 15.41 -12.63
C ALA A 601 -1.45 15.16 -11.21
N ARG A 602 -1.17 16.23 -10.48
CA ARG A 602 -0.97 16.20 -9.03
C ARG A 602 -2.16 16.83 -8.35
N CYS A 603 -2.67 16.17 -7.32
CA CYS A 603 -3.65 16.75 -6.43
C CYS A 603 -2.97 17.83 -5.59
N LEU A 604 -3.48 19.05 -5.67
CA LEU A 604 -2.98 20.21 -4.93
C LEU A 604 -3.76 20.42 -3.65
N GLN A 605 -5.08 20.20 -3.71
CA GLN A 605 -6.01 20.39 -2.59
C GLN A 605 -7.17 19.41 -2.70
N THR A 606 -7.60 18.89 -1.54
CA THR A 606 -8.78 18.03 -1.43
C THR A 606 -9.73 18.56 -0.37
N TYR A 607 -10.99 18.73 -0.77
CA TYR A 607 -12.08 19.20 0.06
C TYR A 607 -13.08 18.08 0.28
N VAL A 608 -13.54 17.90 1.51
CA VAL A 608 -14.60 16.95 1.88
C VAL A 608 -15.62 17.71 2.71
N ASP A 609 -16.89 17.67 2.30
CA ASP A 609 -17.96 18.48 2.90
C ASP A 609 -17.57 19.99 2.96
N GLY A 610 -16.81 20.47 1.97
CA GLY A 610 -16.29 21.85 1.89
C GLY A 610 -15.16 22.20 2.88
N VAL A 611 -14.69 21.25 3.68
CA VAL A 611 -13.51 21.41 4.56
C VAL A 611 -12.26 21.04 3.77
N LYS A 612 -11.25 21.92 3.74
CA LYS A 612 -9.96 21.61 3.11
C LYS A 612 -9.18 20.64 3.98
N LEU A 613 -9.20 19.35 3.65
CA LEU A 613 -8.54 18.32 4.46
C LEU A 613 -7.09 18.07 4.04
N PHE A 614 -6.78 18.30 2.76
CA PHE A 614 -5.42 18.24 2.24
C PHE A 614 -5.10 19.51 1.45
N ASP A 615 -3.88 20.01 1.62
CA ASP A 615 -3.29 21.11 0.86
C ASP A 615 -1.77 20.91 0.82
N VAL A 616 -1.17 20.93 -0.38
CA VAL A 616 0.26 20.63 -0.56
C VAL A 616 1.19 21.62 0.16
N GLU A 617 0.80 22.89 0.29
CA GLU A 617 1.61 23.89 0.99
C GLU A 617 1.47 23.76 2.51
N HIS A 618 0.27 23.45 3.01
CA HIS A 618 0.06 23.10 4.42
C HIS A 618 0.86 21.86 4.81
N ASP A 619 0.83 20.81 3.98
CA ASP A 619 1.61 19.59 4.21
C ASP A 619 3.11 19.87 4.29
N ARG A 620 3.64 20.70 3.38
CA ARG A 620 5.05 21.13 3.44
C ARG A 620 5.38 21.85 4.74
N ALA A 621 4.53 22.80 5.16
CA ALA A 621 4.74 23.53 6.41
C ALA A 621 4.69 22.60 7.64
N GLU A 622 3.84 21.58 7.62
CA GLU A 622 3.73 20.59 8.68
C GLU A 622 4.97 19.68 8.75
N ARG A 623 5.55 19.28 7.61
CA ARG A 623 6.84 18.58 7.56
C ARG A 623 7.95 19.41 8.19
N GLU A 624 8.04 20.69 7.84
CA GLU A 624 9.01 21.62 8.43
C GLU A 624 8.82 21.77 9.94
N ARG A 625 7.57 21.77 10.42
CA ARG A 625 7.26 21.78 11.85
C ARG A 625 7.79 20.52 12.55
N ARG A 626 7.54 19.33 11.99
CA ARG A 626 8.02 18.06 12.58
C ARG A 626 9.52 17.98 12.70
N LEU A 627 10.24 18.42 11.67
CA LEU A 627 11.71 18.47 11.72
C LEU A 627 12.21 19.36 12.87
N LYS A 628 11.57 20.52 13.11
CA LYS A 628 11.91 21.38 14.26
C LYS A 628 11.63 20.70 15.60
N VAL A 629 10.53 19.96 15.73
CA VAL A 629 10.20 19.18 16.94
C VAL A 629 11.26 18.10 17.18
N LEU A 630 11.65 17.36 16.13
CA LEU A 630 12.73 16.36 16.21
C LEU A 630 14.06 16.98 16.66
N GLU A 631 14.44 18.14 16.12
CA GLU A 631 15.64 18.87 16.53
C GLU A 631 15.61 19.31 18.00
N GLU A 632 14.44 19.74 18.49
CA GLU A 632 14.25 20.08 19.89
C GLU A 632 14.33 18.84 20.79
N ALA A 633 13.68 17.75 20.40
CA ALA A 633 13.74 16.47 21.10
C ALA A 633 15.17 15.93 21.20
N LYS A 634 15.95 16.02 20.11
CA LYS A 634 17.38 15.66 20.10
C LYS A 634 18.16 16.42 21.16
N LYS A 635 17.98 17.74 21.25
CA LYS A 635 18.64 18.58 22.28
C LYS A 635 18.25 18.17 23.69
N LEU A 636 16.95 17.92 23.94
CA LEU A 636 16.45 17.47 25.23
C LEU A 636 16.99 16.10 25.62
N PHE A 637 17.15 15.21 24.64
CA PHE A 637 17.58 13.85 24.87
C PHE A 637 19.10 13.70 24.99
N SER A 638 19.89 14.58 24.37
CA SER A 638 21.36 14.54 24.35
C SER A 638 22.07 15.04 25.62
N GLU A 639 21.36 15.60 26.61
CA GLU A 639 22.00 16.08 27.84
C GLU A 639 22.36 14.90 28.79
N LYS A 640 23.67 14.59 28.92
CA LYS A 640 24.25 13.88 30.07
C LYS A 640 25.45 14.64 30.67
N PRO A 641 25.76 14.45 31.97
CA PRO A 641 26.85 15.12 32.67
C PRO A 641 28.22 14.71 32.11
N ALA A 642 29.15 15.66 32.10
CA ALA A 642 30.54 15.43 31.75
C ALA A 642 31.18 14.37 32.66
N GLU A 643 31.67 13.26 32.10
CA GLU A 643 33.02 12.75 32.39
C GLU A 643 33.47 11.57 31.51
N SER A 644 34.80 11.55 31.33
CA SER A 644 35.72 10.59 30.71
C SER A 644 35.60 10.34 29.21
N ASP A 645 36.39 11.15 28.49
CA ASP A 645 37.14 10.80 27.29
C ASP A 645 37.57 9.33 27.27
N GLY A 646 37.25 8.65 26.17
CA GLY A 646 37.68 7.26 25.98
C GLY A 646 37.03 6.53 24.81
N SER A 647 36.72 7.20 23.70
CA SER A 647 36.43 6.50 22.45
C SER A 647 37.14 7.18 21.30
N ALA A 648 38.17 6.50 20.79
CA ALA A 648 38.96 6.92 19.65
C ALA A 648 38.04 7.29 18.49
N LYS A 649 38.16 8.54 18.04
CA LYS A 649 37.80 8.91 16.68
C LYS A 649 38.81 8.22 15.77
N THR A 650 38.36 7.20 15.05
CA THR A 650 39.02 6.83 13.81
C THR A 650 38.66 7.90 12.79
N GLU A 651 39.54 8.90 12.70
CA GLU A 651 39.71 9.66 11.46
C GLU A 651 40.24 8.67 10.43
N ASP A 652 39.39 8.27 9.49
CA ASP A 652 39.87 7.80 8.18
C ASP A 652 39.52 8.90 7.17
N GLU A 653 40.39 9.91 7.15
CA GLU A 653 40.42 10.90 6.07
C GLU A 653 41.23 10.32 4.90
N GLY A 654 40.61 10.22 3.73
CA GLY A 654 41.34 10.48 2.48
C GLY A 654 41.32 9.43 1.36
N ALA A 655 40.58 8.33 1.45
CA ALA A 655 40.35 7.47 0.28
C ALA A 655 39.07 7.92 -0.46
N GLU A 656 39.19 8.33 -1.72
CA GLU A 656 38.00 8.50 -2.57
C GLU A 656 37.26 7.17 -2.67
N PRO A 657 35.92 7.14 -2.48
CA PRO A 657 35.15 5.91 -2.58
C PRO A 657 35.31 5.32 -3.98
N PRO A 658 35.55 4.01 -4.09
CA PRO A 658 35.97 3.42 -5.34
C PRO A 658 34.84 3.44 -6.39
N THR A 659 35.16 3.78 -7.63
CA THR A 659 34.18 3.83 -8.73
C THR A 659 33.72 2.42 -9.13
N ALA A 660 32.42 2.22 -9.27
CA ALA A 660 31.84 0.96 -9.72
C ALA A 660 32.34 0.62 -11.13
N LEU A 661 32.61 -0.67 -11.36
CA LEU A 661 33.11 -1.15 -12.65
C LEU A 661 31.98 -1.17 -13.70
N PRO A 662 32.25 -0.71 -14.94
CA PRO A 662 31.29 -0.81 -16.03
C PRO A 662 31.06 -2.28 -16.42
N LEU A 663 29.82 -2.63 -16.78
CA LEU A 663 29.51 -3.96 -17.28
C LEU A 663 30.16 -4.20 -18.65
N PRO A 664 30.58 -5.44 -18.96
CA PRO A 664 31.18 -5.77 -20.25
C PRO A 664 30.17 -5.64 -21.41
N ALA A 665 30.64 -5.16 -22.57
CA ALA A 665 29.81 -5.03 -23.76
C ALA A 665 29.30 -6.39 -24.27
N ILE A 666 28.01 -6.47 -24.59
CA ILE A 666 27.36 -7.69 -25.09
C ILE A 666 27.64 -7.89 -26.58
N LYS A 667 28.48 -8.88 -26.90
CA LYS A 667 28.91 -9.18 -28.28
C LYS A 667 27.95 -10.08 -29.09
N GLY A 668 27.11 -10.87 -28.42
CA GLY A 668 26.20 -11.83 -29.06
C GLY A 668 24.94 -11.19 -29.67
N GLN A 669 24.37 -11.80 -30.70
CA GLN A 669 23.06 -11.41 -31.26
C GLN A 669 21.97 -12.29 -30.65
N PRO A 670 20.72 -11.79 -30.51
CA PRO A 670 19.61 -12.62 -30.09
C PRO A 670 19.34 -13.70 -31.13
N GLY A 671 18.86 -14.88 -30.73
CA GLY A 671 18.68 -16.00 -31.65
C GLY A 671 17.72 -15.69 -32.81
N ASN A 672 16.75 -14.80 -32.59
CA ASN A 672 15.83 -14.32 -33.61
C ASN A 672 16.48 -13.55 -34.78
N SER A 673 17.78 -13.21 -34.66
CA SER A 673 18.57 -12.55 -35.70
C SER A 673 18.68 -13.37 -36.98
N ARG A 674 18.42 -14.68 -36.89
CA ARG A 674 18.37 -15.61 -38.03
C ARG A 674 17.15 -15.44 -38.94
N TYR A 675 16.10 -14.74 -38.49
CA TYR A 675 14.88 -14.61 -39.29
C TYR A 675 15.03 -13.58 -40.41
N PRO A 676 14.45 -13.85 -41.59
CA PRO A 676 14.54 -12.94 -42.73
C PRO A 676 13.78 -11.63 -42.49
N ARG A 677 14.30 -10.54 -43.05
CA ARG A 677 13.78 -9.18 -42.87
C ARG A 677 13.70 -8.44 -44.21
N LYS A 678 12.81 -7.45 -44.27
CA LYS A 678 12.75 -6.47 -45.35
C LYS A 678 13.15 -5.10 -44.81
N PRO A 679 13.71 -4.21 -45.64
CA PRO A 679 13.92 -2.83 -45.23
C PRO A 679 12.59 -2.19 -44.82
N VAL A 680 12.60 -1.35 -43.78
CA VAL A 680 11.40 -0.64 -43.29
C VAL A 680 11.68 0.86 -43.29
N VAL A 681 10.79 1.65 -43.89
CA VAL A 681 10.82 3.11 -43.80
C VAL A 681 9.63 3.57 -42.96
N ILE A 682 9.89 4.17 -41.80
CA ILE A 682 8.89 4.86 -40.99
C ILE A 682 8.95 6.33 -41.38
N ALA A 683 7.90 6.85 -42.03
CA ALA A 683 7.93 8.17 -42.64
C ALA A 683 7.13 9.22 -41.86
N GLY A 684 7.74 10.38 -41.60
CA GLY A 684 7.09 11.56 -41.03
C GLY A 684 6.68 11.47 -39.56
N ALA A 685 7.35 10.64 -38.75
CA ALA A 685 7.10 10.54 -37.31
C ALA A 685 7.80 11.67 -36.54
N THR A 686 7.30 11.97 -35.34
CA THR A 686 8.08 12.67 -34.31
C THR A 686 9.07 11.67 -33.72
N ILE A 687 10.32 11.78 -34.12
CA ILE A 687 11.42 10.90 -33.71
C ILE A 687 11.95 11.39 -32.37
N HIS A 688 12.00 10.50 -31.39
CA HIS A 688 12.59 10.72 -30.08
C HIS A 688 13.93 9.99 -30.02
N PRO A 689 15.05 10.66 -30.36
CA PRO A 689 16.35 10.00 -30.52
C PRO A 689 16.98 9.58 -29.19
N MET A 690 16.49 10.08 -28.05
CA MET A 690 17.09 10.00 -26.71
C MET A 690 18.43 10.73 -26.55
N THR A 691 19.21 10.95 -27.62
CA THR A 691 20.48 11.70 -27.56
C THR A 691 20.33 13.22 -27.71
N GLY A 692 19.12 13.69 -28.02
CA GLY A 692 18.80 15.11 -28.19
C GLY A 692 17.30 15.36 -28.22
N ALA A 693 16.91 16.59 -28.58
CA ALA A 693 15.50 16.98 -28.65
C ALA A 693 14.75 16.20 -29.75
N PRO A 694 13.44 15.92 -29.56
CA PRO A 694 12.63 15.29 -30.58
C PRO A 694 12.50 16.13 -31.86
N PHE A 695 12.38 15.48 -33.01
CA PHE A 695 12.21 16.16 -34.32
C PHE A 695 11.38 15.34 -35.29
N THR A 696 10.74 15.98 -36.26
CA THR A 696 9.97 15.27 -37.29
C THR A 696 10.88 14.77 -38.41
N GLY A 697 10.76 13.49 -38.79
CA GLY A 697 11.53 12.92 -39.89
C GLY A 697 11.14 11.47 -40.21
N ASP A 698 12.01 10.83 -41.00
CA ASP A 698 11.91 9.44 -41.40
C ASP A 698 13.01 8.59 -40.72
N VAL A 699 12.76 7.29 -40.56
CA VAL A 699 13.77 6.30 -40.14
C VAL A 699 13.77 5.14 -41.14
N LEU A 700 14.95 4.77 -41.64
CA LEU A 700 15.17 3.56 -42.44
C LEU A 700 15.83 2.49 -41.57
N ILE A 701 15.18 1.35 -41.45
CA ILE A 701 15.79 0.11 -40.94
C ILE A 701 16.19 -0.73 -42.15
N GLY A 702 17.47 -1.11 -42.22
CA GLY A 702 18.03 -1.94 -43.28
C GLY A 702 17.62 -3.42 -43.15
N PRO A 703 17.92 -4.23 -44.17
CA PRO A 703 17.66 -5.68 -44.14
C PRO A 703 18.54 -6.44 -43.15
N ASP A 704 19.64 -5.83 -42.68
CA ASP A 704 20.48 -6.30 -41.59
C ASP A 704 19.86 -6.07 -40.20
N GLY A 705 18.71 -5.39 -40.13
CA GLY A 705 17.99 -5.07 -38.90
C GLY A 705 18.55 -3.86 -38.16
N ARG A 706 19.46 -3.09 -38.77
CA ARG A 706 20.04 -1.86 -38.20
C ARG A 706 19.43 -0.61 -38.81
N ILE A 707 19.45 0.48 -38.06
CA ILE A 707 19.04 1.80 -38.51
C ILE A 707 20.09 2.28 -39.54
N ALA A 708 19.69 2.36 -40.81
CA ALA A 708 20.55 2.76 -41.90
C ALA A 708 20.55 4.29 -42.12
N ALA A 709 19.44 4.97 -41.81
CA ALA A 709 19.33 6.42 -41.94
C ALA A 709 18.22 6.99 -41.03
N VAL A 710 18.40 8.24 -40.59
CA VAL A 710 17.46 9.00 -39.76
C VAL A 710 17.34 10.42 -40.32
N GLY A 711 16.14 11.01 -40.30
CA GLY A 711 15.87 12.34 -40.86
C GLY A 711 15.26 12.24 -42.25
N LYS A 712 15.88 12.81 -43.28
CA LYS A 712 15.37 12.69 -44.65
C LYS A 712 15.94 11.42 -45.30
N VAL A 713 15.09 10.45 -45.58
CA VAL A 713 15.50 9.12 -46.07
C VAL A 713 15.16 8.93 -47.54
N GLN A 714 16.10 8.37 -48.31
CA GLN A 714 15.81 7.83 -49.64
C GLN A 714 15.20 6.43 -49.52
N ARG A 715 13.98 6.25 -50.02
CA ARG A 715 13.22 5.00 -49.88
C ARG A 715 13.76 3.92 -50.82
N PRO A 716 14.22 2.75 -50.32
CA PRO A 716 14.50 1.59 -51.16
C PRO A 716 13.22 1.09 -51.85
N LYS A 717 13.35 0.49 -53.04
CA LYS A 717 12.20 0.04 -53.86
C LYS A 717 11.39 -1.09 -53.21
N ASP A 718 12.05 -1.92 -52.41
CA ASP A 718 11.51 -3.11 -51.74
C ASP A 718 11.17 -2.85 -50.25
N ALA A 719 11.31 -1.61 -49.78
CA ALA A 719 11.05 -1.26 -48.40
C ALA A 719 9.56 -1.26 -48.06
N VAL A 720 9.23 -1.80 -46.88
CA VAL A 720 7.90 -1.63 -46.27
C VAL A 720 7.79 -0.19 -45.77
N VAL A 721 6.82 0.56 -46.27
CA VAL A 721 6.60 1.96 -45.86
C VAL A 721 5.51 2.03 -44.79
N VAL A 722 5.82 2.67 -43.68
CA VAL A 722 4.97 2.88 -42.52
C VAL A 722 4.67 4.37 -42.38
N ASN A 723 3.39 4.74 -42.28
CA ASN A 723 3.01 6.12 -42.02
C ASN A 723 3.18 6.44 -40.53
N GLY A 724 4.14 7.33 -40.23
CA GLY A 724 4.41 7.88 -38.91
C GLY A 724 3.80 9.26 -38.68
N SER A 725 3.12 9.86 -39.66
CA SER A 725 2.55 11.20 -39.52
C SER A 725 1.58 11.29 -38.34
N GLY A 726 1.80 12.27 -37.46
CA GLY A 726 1.02 12.46 -36.23
C GLY A 726 1.37 11.49 -35.10
N LYS A 727 2.40 10.65 -35.27
CA LYS A 727 2.80 9.59 -34.32
C LYS A 727 4.19 9.85 -33.76
N HIS A 728 4.50 9.20 -32.66
CA HIS A 728 5.76 9.32 -31.95
C HIS A 728 6.58 8.02 -32.09
N LEU A 729 7.84 8.13 -32.48
CA LEU A 729 8.74 7.00 -32.65
C LEU A 729 9.82 7.03 -31.56
N TYR A 730 9.91 5.97 -30.77
CA TYR A 730 10.84 5.79 -29.67
C TYR A 730 11.69 4.51 -29.85
N PRO A 731 12.87 4.41 -29.22
CA PRO A 731 13.50 3.11 -28.96
C PRO A 731 12.57 2.21 -28.16
N GLY A 732 12.67 0.89 -28.34
CA GLY A 732 11.97 -0.06 -27.47
C GLY A 732 12.39 0.08 -26.01
N MET A 733 11.43 -0.04 -25.09
CA MET A 733 11.71 0.02 -23.66
C MET A 733 12.42 -1.24 -23.17
N ILE A 734 13.21 -1.08 -22.09
CA ILE A 734 14.06 -2.13 -21.52
C ILE A 734 13.81 -2.25 -20.02
N ASP A 735 13.39 -3.43 -19.54
CA ASP A 735 13.34 -3.72 -18.10
C ASP A 735 14.62 -4.47 -17.65
N PRO A 736 15.46 -3.87 -16.79
CA PRO A 736 16.76 -4.43 -16.42
C PRO A 736 16.68 -5.54 -15.36
N ASN A 737 15.49 -5.83 -14.79
CA ASN A 737 15.32 -6.87 -13.77
C ASN A 737 13.84 -7.29 -13.60
N THR A 738 13.38 -8.27 -14.35
CA THR A 738 12.00 -8.77 -14.27
C THR A 738 11.98 -10.29 -14.17
N THR A 739 10.82 -10.87 -13.92
CA THR A 739 10.60 -12.33 -13.91
C THR A 739 9.90 -12.82 -15.17
N LEU A 740 9.94 -12.01 -16.23
CA LEU A 740 9.23 -12.23 -17.48
C LEU A 740 9.58 -13.58 -18.11
N GLY A 741 8.55 -14.36 -18.45
CA GLY A 741 8.70 -15.69 -19.05
C GLY A 741 9.03 -16.82 -18.08
N LEU A 742 9.34 -16.54 -16.81
CA LEU A 742 9.58 -17.55 -15.77
C LEU A 742 8.31 -18.00 -15.07
N TYR A 743 7.19 -17.30 -15.23
CA TYR A 743 5.91 -17.77 -14.71
C TYR A 743 4.72 -17.26 -15.49
N GLU A 744 3.63 -18.02 -15.44
CA GLU A 744 2.37 -17.72 -16.13
C GLU A 744 1.25 -17.32 -15.17
N ILE A 745 1.01 -18.08 -14.10
CA ILE A 745 -0.09 -17.81 -13.16
C ILE A 745 0.40 -17.89 -11.71
N GLY A 746 0.39 -16.77 -11.00
CA GLY A 746 1.06 -16.62 -9.70
C GLY A 746 0.60 -17.61 -8.60
N GLN A 747 -0.69 -17.93 -8.52
CA GLN A 747 -1.21 -18.91 -7.54
C GLN A 747 -1.31 -20.35 -8.08
N VAL A 748 -0.69 -20.65 -9.23
CA VAL A 748 -0.59 -22.01 -9.75
C VAL A 748 0.88 -22.42 -9.69
N PRO A 749 1.32 -23.13 -8.63
CA PRO A 749 2.74 -23.39 -8.38
C PRO A 749 3.46 -24.09 -9.53
N VAL A 750 2.77 -24.95 -10.29
CA VAL A 750 3.33 -25.66 -11.46
C VAL A 750 3.56 -24.76 -12.68
N SER A 751 3.19 -23.48 -12.59
CA SER A 751 3.43 -22.47 -13.63
C SER A 751 4.39 -21.37 -13.17
N ASP A 752 5.10 -21.57 -12.07
CA ASP A 752 6.00 -20.59 -11.45
C ASP A 752 7.42 -21.15 -11.25
N ASP A 753 8.30 -20.84 -12.19
CA ASP A 753 9.72 -21.21 -12.19
C ASP A 753 10.62 -20.06 -11.68
N ARG A 754 10.04 -19.02 -11.06
CA ARG A 754 10.83 -17.86 -10.58
C ARG A 754 11.77 -18.18 -9.43
N SER A 755 11.48 -19.20 -8.62
CA SER A 755 12.22 -19.45 -7.39
C SER A 755 12.40 -20.95 -7.15
N GLU A 756 13.66 -21.36 -6.94
CA GLU A 756 14.01 -22.72 -6.55
C GLU A 756 14.31 -22.81 -5.05
N ARG A 757 14.17 -24.01 -4.48
CA ARG A 757 14.43 -24.29 -3.07
C ARG A 757 15.93 -24.19 -2.75
N GLY A 758 16.21 -23.67 -1.56
CA GLY A 758 17.56 -23.55 -1.02
C GLY A 758 18.14 -22.14 -1.21
N ASP A 759 19.24 -21.87 -0.52
CA ASP A 759 19.81 -20.52 -0.45
C ASP A 759 20.95 -20.28 -1.45
N PHE A 760 21.46 -21.33 -2.10
CA PHE A 760 22.59 -21.25 -3.04
C PHE A 760 22.28 -22.05 -4.31
N ASN A 761 21.90 -21.33 -5.37
CA ASN A 761 21.46 -21.90 -6.65
C ASN A 761 22.30 -21.39 -7.84
N ALA A 762 23.61 -21.23 -7.65
CA ALA A 762 24.47 -20.51 -8.59
C ALA A 762 24.52 -21.10 -10.00
N ARG A 763 24.34 -22.41 -10.15
CA ARG A 763 24.31 -23.10 -11.46
C ARG A 763 23.02 -22.95 -12.25
N LEU A 764 21.90 -22.59 -11.61
CA LEU A 764 20.60 -22.54 -12.28
C LEU A 764 20.55 -21.37 -13.25
N GLN A 765 19.95 -21.58 -14.42
CA GLN A 765 19.86 -20.58 -15.47
C GLN A 765 18.39 -20.28 -15.77
N ALA A 766 18.00 -19.01 -15.71
CA ALA A 766 16.67 -18.58 -16.11
C ALA A 766 16.37 -18.92 -17.58
N ALA A 767 17.37 -18.79 -18.46
CA ALA A 767 17.22 -18.95 -19.90
C ALA A 767 16.47 -20.22 -20.34
N ILE A 768 16.75 -21.36 -19.68
CA ILE A 768 16.17 -22.66 -20.05
C ILE A 768 14.73 -22.85 -19.57
N ALA A 769 14.28 -22.03 -18.61
CA ALA A 769 12.93 -22.05 -18.05
C ALA A 769 11.99 -21.03 -18.72
N ILE A 770 12.54 -20.10 -19.52
CA ILE A 770 11.73 -19.09 -20.19
C ILE A 770 10.78 -19.75 -21.18
N ASN A 771 9.47 -19.59 -20.93
CA ASN A 771 8.44 -19.97 -21.88
C ASN A 771 8.28 -18.87 -22.95
N PRO A 772 8.73 -19.08 -24.21
CA PRO A 772 8.63 -18.06 -25.25
C PRO A 772 7.20 -17.75 -25.68
N THR A 773 6.25 -18.62 -25.32
CA THR A 773 4.82 -18.47 -25.62
C THR A 773 4.02 -17.93 -24.43
N SER A 774 4.68 -17.50 -23.36
CA SER A 774 3.99 -16.94 -22.19
C SER A 774 3.13 -15.72 -22.58
N GLU A 775 1.92 -15.63 -22.02
CA GLU A 775 1.02 -14.50 -22.32
C GLU A 775 1.60 -13.18 -21.79
N THR A 776 2.43 -13.25 -20.73
CA THR A 776 3.13 -12.09 -20.17
C THR A 776 4.04 -11.42 -21.20
N ILE A 777 4.70 -12.19 -22.08
CA ILE A 777 5.55 -11.67 -23.18
C ILE A 777 4.69 -10.96 -24.25
N GLY A 778 3.51 -11.51 -24.56
CA GLY A 778 2.55 -10.86 -25.46
C GLY A 778 2.07 -9.50 -24.93
N VAL A 779 1.78 -9.43 -23.63
CA VAL A 779 1.38 -8.18 -22.95
C VAL A 779 2.53 -7.19 -22.88
N ALA A 780 3.75 -7.63 -22.58
CA ALA A 780 4.96 -6.79 -22.54
C ALA A 780 5.23 -6.10 -23.89
N ARG A 781 5.16 -6.86 -25.00
CA ARG A 781 5.30 -6.32 -26.36
C ARG A 781 4.24 -5.29 -26.70
N ALA A 782 2.98 -5.58 -26.40
CA ALA A 782 1.87 -4.63 -26.61
C ALA A 782 2.01 -3.38 -25.74
N ALA A 783 2.77 -3.46 -24.64
CA ALA A 783 3.12 -2.32 -23.82
C ALA A 783 4.35 -1.53 -24.30
N GLY A 784 5.15 -2.09 -25.21
CA GLY A 784 6.35 -1.46 -25.79
C GLY A 784 7.68 -1.86 -25.16
N ILE A 785 7.67 -2.85 -24.26
CA ILE A 785 8.88 -3.46 -23.71
C ILE A 785 9.35 -4.50 -24.72
N LEU A 786 10.58 -4.35 -25.22
CA LEU A 786 11.13 -5.17 -26.30
C LEU A 786 12.38 -5.95 -25.88
N THR A 787 13.05 -5.52 -24.82
CA THR A 787 14.22 -6.18 -24.23
C THR A 787 14.03 -6.25 -22.71
N ALA A 788 14.48 -7.33 -22.08
CA ALA A 788 14.41 -7.47 -20.63
C ALA A 788 15.55 -8.33 -20.09
N VAL A 789 15.85 -8.20 -18.80
CA VAL A 789 16.61 -9.23 -18.06
C VAL A 789 15.61 -10.05 -17.27
N SER A 790 15.49 -11.33 -17.63
CA SER A 790 14.67 -12.29 -16.90
C SER A 790 15.51 -12.95 -15.81
N ALA A 791 15.20 -12.61 -14.56
CA ALA A 791 15.98 -12.94 -13.39
C ALA A 791 15.22 -13.89 -12.44
N PRO A 792 15.87 -14.95 -11.93
CA PRO A 792 15.29 -15.77 -10.88
C PRO A 792 15.30 -15.02 -9.53
N THR A 793 14.55 -15.53 -8.56
CA THR A 793 14.31 -14.93 -7.25
C THR A 793 14.43 -15.97 -6.12
N GLY A 794 14.55 -15.51 -4.88
CA GLY A 794 14.65 -16.37 -3.69
C GLY A 794 16.08 -16.85 -3.39
N GLY A 795 16.28 -17.37 -2.17
CA GLY A 795 17.62 -17.72 -1.66
C GLY A 795 18.57 -16.53 -1.54
N THR A 796 19.80 -16.78 -1.08
CA THR A 796 20.87 -15.77 -1.09
C THR A 796 21.42 -15.59 -2.50
N VAL A 797 21.66 -16.68 -3.23
CA VAL A 797 21.99 -16.66 -4.66
C VAL A 797 20.88 -17.37 -5.43
N SER A 798 20.11 -16.60 -6.20
CA SER A 798 18.91 -17.11 -6.89
C SER A 798 19.20 -17.88 -8.18
N GLY A 799 20.39 -17.70 -8.74
CA GLY A 799 20.81 -18.26 -10.02
C GLY A 799 21.15 -17.20 -11.06
N GLN A 800 21.34 -17.63 -12.30
CA GLN A 800 21.82 -16.82 -13.41
C GLN A 800 20.64 -16.25 -14.20
N ALA A 801 20.56 -14.93 -14.27
CA ALA A 801 19.60 -14.19 -15.07
C ALA A 801 19.95 -14.24 -16.57
N ALA A 802 18.94 -14.13 -17.43
CA ALA A 802 19.08 -14.14 -18.88
C ALA A 802 18.71 -12.78 -19.48
N LEU A 803 19.55 -12.25 -20.36
CA LEU A 803 19.22 -11.05 -21.16
C LEU A 803 18.47 -11.49 -22.42
N ILE A 804 17.25 -11.00 -22.61
CA ILE A 804 16.31 -11.45 -23.64
C ILE A 804 15.76 -10.32 -24.51
N SER A 805 15.57 -10.61 -25.79
CA SER A 805 14.75 -9.92 -26.78
C SER A 805 13.38 -10.61 -26.85
N LEU A 806 12.29 -9.86 -26.83
CA LEU A 806 10.93 -10.42 -26.72
C LEU A 806 10.32 -10.89 -28.04
N ASP A 807 11.14 -11.48 -28.92
CA ASP A 807 10.71 -11.92 -30.24
C ASP A 807 11.38 -13.23 -30.61
N GLY A 808 10.61 -14.30 -30.82
CA GLY A 808 11.16 -15.64 -30.98
C GLY A 808 10.10 -16.75 -30.81
N PHE A 809 10.45 -17.97 -31.19
CA PHE A 809 9.59 -19.15 -31.03
C PHE A 809 10.18 -20.18 -30.05
N THR A 810 11.50 -20.17 -29.84
CA THR A 810 12.19 -20.95 -28.81
C THR A 810 12.84 -20.03 -27.78
N TRP A 811 13.23 -20.54 -26.61
CA TRP A 811 13.94 -19.72 -25.62
C TRP A 811 15.29 -19.22 -26.20
N GLU A 812 15.96 -20.02 -27.03
CA GLU A 812 17.20 -19.62 -27.72
C GLU A 812 16.98 -18.44 -28.67
N ASP A 813 15.79 -18.32 -29.28
CA ASP A 813 15.46 -17.15 -30.11
C ASP A 813 15.41 -15.86 -29.31
N LEU A 814 14.89 -15.94 -28.08
CA LEU A 814 14.74 -14.78 -27.21
C LEU A 814 16.08 -14.34 -26.62
N VAL A 815 16.99 -15.26 -26.35
CA VAL A 815 18.19 -14.98 -25.56
C VAL A 815 19.27 -14.22 -26.35
N TYR A 816 19.72 -13.08 -25.82
CA TYR A 816 21.00 -12.45 -26.16
C TYR A 816 22.16 -13.14 -25.44
N THR A 817 21.99 -13.40 -24.14
CA THR A 817 23.00 -14.05 -23.30
C THR A 817 22.30 -14.88 -22.22
N PRO A 818 22.49 -16.22 -22.20
CA PRO A 818 21.74 -17.10 -21.30
C PRO A 818 22.17 -16.96 -19.83
N SER A 819 23.46 -16.63 -19.61
CA SER A 819 24.08 -16.38 -18.32
C SER A 819 24.57 -14.94 -18.27
N PHE A 820 23.64 -14.00 -18.20
CA PHE A 820 23.95 -12.57 -18.24
C PHE A 820 24.55 -12.09 -16.92
N ALA A 821 23.92 -12.42 -15.79
CA ALA A 821 24.36 -11.99 -14.46
C ALA A 821 23.96 -13.03 -13.41
N LEU A 822 24.70 -13.12 -12.31
CA LEU A 822 24.29 -13.90 -11.14
C LEU A 822 23.49 -13.03 -10.17
N VAL A 823 22.34 -13.52 -9.71
CA VAL A 823 21.46 -12.77 -8.78
C VAL A 823 21.86 -13.05 -7.34
N LEU A 824 22.20 -11.99 -6.60
CA LEU A 824 22.57 -12.01 -5.18
C LEU A 824 21.59 -11.16 -4.37
N ASN A 825 21.00 -11.74 -3.33
CA ASN A 825 20.11 -11.06 -2.40
C ASN A 825 20.84 -10.82 -1.07
N VAL A 826 21.18 -9.57 -0.79
CA VAL A 826 21.98 -9.22 0.40
C VAL A 826 21.11 -9.00 1.64
N GLY A 827 19.89 -8.50 1.45
CA GLY A 827 19.02 -8.14 2.57
C GLY A 827 19.60 -6.98 3.39
N ALA A 828 19.40 -7.02 4.71
CA ALA A 828 19.75 -5.92 5.63
C ALA A 828 21.10 -6.11 6.37
N SER A 829 21.83 -7.21 6.14
CA SER A 829 23.09 -7.49 6.83
C SER A 829 24.17 -8.03 5.90
N GLU A 830 25.42 -8.04 6.36
CA GLU A 830 26.59 -8.46 5.56
C GLU A 830 26.68 -9.97 5.36
N ARG A 831 25.83 -10.76 6.03
CA ARG A 831 25.89 -12.23 6.02
C ARG A 831 25.93 -12.81 4.61
N ALA A 832 25.18 -12.23 3.66
CA ALA A 832 25.19 -12.68 2.28
C ALA A 832 26.53 -12.41 1.57
N LEU A 833 27.20 -11.31 1.87
CA LEU A 833 28.53 -10.97 1.33
C LEU A 833 29.60 -11.89 1.93
N GLU A 834 29.56 -12.13 3.23
CA GLU A 834 30.43 -13.10 3.92
C GLU A 834 30.28 -14.49 3.31
N GLN A 835 29.03 -14.93 3.10
CA GLN A 835 28.74 -16.22 2.48
C GLN A 835 29.25 -16.30 1.03
N MET A 836 29.13 -15.20 0.27
CA MET A 836 29.66 -15.12 -1.09
C MET A 836 31.19 -15.19 -1.12
N ASP A 837 31.89 -14.63 -0.13
CA ASP A 837 33.34 -14.76 -0.02
C ASP A 837 33.79 -16.21 0.22
N GLU A 838 33.05 -16.97 1.03
CA GLU A 838 33.30 -18.39 1.21
C GLU A 838 33.17 -19.14 -0.13
N TRP A 839 32.10 -18.88 -0.88
CA TRP A 839 31.89 -19.52 -2.18
C TRP A 839 32.95 -19.10 -3.22
N ILE A 840 33.41 -17.83 -3.21
CA ILE A 840 34.49 -17.38 -4.09
C ILE A 840 35.81 -18.08 -3.75
N ARG A 841 36.11 -18.27 -2.46
CA ARG A 841 37.29 -19.02 -2.03
C ARG A 841 37.21 -20.47 -2.51
N ASP A 842 36.06 -21.10 -2.33
CA ASP A 842 35.85 -22.49 -2.72
C ASP A 842 35.93 -22.66 -4.24
N ALA A 843 35.39 -21.71 -5.01
CA ALA A 843 35.51 -21.68 -6.47
C ALA A 843 36.96 -21.54 -6.94
N ARG A 844 37.76 -20.71 -6.28
CA ARG A 844 39.21 -20.57 -6.57
C ARG A 844 39.98 -21.85 -6.24
N GLU A 845 39.62 -22.54 -5.16
CA GLU A 845 40.25 -23.81 -4.81
C GLU A 845 39.85 -24.91 -5.79
N TYR A 846 38.58 -24.97 -6.16
CA TYR A 846 38.05 -25.86 -7.19
C TYR A 846 38.77 -25.70 -8.53
N ARG A 847 39.02 -24.46 -8.97
CA ARG A 847 39.86 -24.16 -10.15
C ARG A 847 41.25 -24.80 -10.05
N LYS A 848 41.94 -24.66 -8.91
CA LYS A 848 43.29 -25.25 -8.74
C LYS A 848 43.23 -26.77 -8.84
N GLN A 849 42.23 -27.39 -8.24
CA GLN A 849 42.02 -28.83 -8.33
C GLN A 849 41.79 -29.27 -9.77
N ARG A 850 40.91 -28.58 -10.53
CA ARG A 850 40.70 -28.85 -11.96
C ARG A 850 41.98 -28.72 -12.78
N GLN A 851 42.80 -27.69 -12.52
CA GLN A 851 44.08 -27.49 -13.20
C GLN A 851 45.10 -28.59 -12.86
N ALA A 852 45.21 -29.00 -11.59
CA ALA A 852 46.07 -30.10 -11.16
C ALA A 852 45.65 -31.44 -11.77
N ALA A 853 44.33 -31.70 -11.84
CA ALA A 853 43.78 -32.89 -12.49
C ALA A 853 44.05 -32.90 -14.00
N ALA A 854 43.85 -31.77 -14.68
CA ALA A 854 44.17 -31.61 -16.11
C ALA A 854 45.67 -31.78 -16.39
N ALA A 855 46.55 -31.45 -15.43
CA ALA A 855 47.98 -31.68 -15.49
C ALA A 855 48.42 -33.11 -15.06
N GLY A 856 47.48 -33.99 -14.70
CA GLY A 856 47.74 -35.36 -14.25
C GLY A 856 48.38 -35.49 -12.86
N GLN A 857 48.34 -34.43 -12.05
CA GLN A 857 48.92 -34.39 -10.71
C GLN A 857 48.00 -35.04 -9.65
N ILE A 858 46.69 -35.01 -9.90
CA ILE A 858 45.66 -35.65 -9.06
C ILE A 858 44.63 -36.37 -9.96
N PRO A 859 43.78 -37.26 -9.41
CA PRO A 859 42.66 -37.83 -10.15
C PRO A 859 41.69 -36.76 -10.69
N PRO A 860 40.88 -37.08 -11.72
CA PRO A 860 39.81 -36.20 -12.19
C PRO A 860 38.92 -35.72 -11.05
N VAL A 861 38.60 -34.44 -11.06
CA VAL A 861 37.72 -33.79 -10.07
C VAL A 861 36.31 -33.75 -10.67
N ASP A 862 35.30 -34.02 -9.86
CA ASP A 862 33.90 -33.94 -10.28
C ASP A 862 33.54 -32.52 -10.74
N VAL A 863 32.68 -32.41 -11.76
CA VAL A 863 32.20 -31.11 -12.26
C VAL A 863 31.30 -30.48 -11.20
N ASN A 864 31.59 -29.23 -10.83
CA ASN A 864 30.77 -28.44 -9.90
C ASN A 864 30.39 -27.11 -10.56
N GLU A 865 29.22 -27.12 -11.21
CA GLU A 865 28.71 -25.98 -11.98
C GLU A 865 28.39 -24.76 -11.12
N ASP A 866 28.05 -24.95 -9.83
CA ASP A 866 27.81 -23.84 -8.90
C ASP A 866 29.11 -23.05 -8.67
N LEU A 867 30.21 -23.77 -8.44
CA LEU A 867 31.51 -23.15 -8.28
C LEU A 867 32.05 -22.58 -9.59
N GLU A 868 31.76 -23.16 -10.75
CA GLU A 868 32.10 -22.56 -12.06
C GLU A 868 31.35 -21.24 -12.31
N ALA A 869 30.09 -21.13 -11.90
CA ALA A 869 29.32 -19.89 -11.98
C ALA A 869 29.89 -18.80 -11.06
N VAL A 870 30.20 -19.16 -9.81
CA VAL A 870 30.85 -18.23 -8.86
C VAL A 870 32.26 -17.84 -9.33
N GLU A 871 33.00 -18.78 -9.92
CA GLU A 871 34.30 -18.53 -10.54
C GLU A 871 34.20 -17.47 -11.65
N ALA A 872 33.17 -17.53 -12.49
CA ALA A 872 32.93 -16.55 -13.55
C ALA A 872 32.66 -15.14 -13.00
N VAL A 873 31.96 -15.04 -11.85
CA VAL A 873 31.80 -13.76 -11.12
C VAL A 873 33.13 -13.28 -10.56
N ALA A 874 33.88 -14.16 -9.89
CA ALA A 874 35.16 -13.83 -9.27
C ALA A 874 36.24 -13.39 -10.28
N ASP A 875 36.11 -13.81 -11.54
CA ASP A 875 36.96 -13.39 -12.66
C ASP A 875 36.50 -12.10 -13.36
N GLY A 876 35.35 -11.54 -12.98
CA GLY A 876 34.74 -10.40 -13.66
C GLY A 876 34.18 -10.73 -15.05
N LYS A 877 33.93 -12.01 -15.36
CA LYS A 877 33.32 -12.45 -16.63
C LYS A 877 31.80 -12.40 -16.62
N MET A 878 31.20 -12.53 -15.44
CA MET A 878 29.76 -12.45 -15.21
C MET A 878 29.48 -11.40 -14.12
N PRO A 879 28.69 -10.35 -14.41
CA PRO A 879 28.30 -9.36 -13.40
C PRO A 879 27.33 -9.92 -12.36
N LEU A 880 27.13 -9.18 -11.27
CA LEU A 880 26.08 -9.43 -10.28
C LEU A 880 24.86 -8.53 -10.52
N ILE A 881 23.67 -9.05 -10.24
CA ILE A 881 22.48 -8.25 -9.91
C ILE A 881 22.31 -8.35 -8.39
N VAL A 882 22.52 -7.24 -7.67
CA VAL A 882 22.55 -7.23 -6.22
C VAL A 882 21.31 -6.54 -5.67
N SER A 883 20.41 -7.30 -5.06
CA SER A 883 19.22 -6.76 -4.40
C SER A 883 19.53 -6.39 -2.95
N VAL A 884 19.26 -5.14 -2.60
CA VAL A 884 19.40 -4.60 -1.23
C VAL A 884 18.05 -4.19 -0.66
N SER A 885 17.93 -4.17 0.66
CA SER A 885 16.69 -3.79 1.35
C SER A 885 16.83 -2.60 2.31
N THR A 886 18.05 -2.11 2.55
CA THR A 886 18.31 -0.96 3.43
C THR A 886 19.42 -0.07 2.85
N PRO A 887 19.41 1.24 3.11
CA PRO A 887 20.49 2.13 2.67
C PRO A 887 21.85 1.81 3.33
N SER A 888 21.85 1.37 4.59
CA SER A 888 23.05 1.10 5.39
C SER A 888 23.97 0.00 4.84
N ILE A 889 23.45 -0.91 4.00
CA ILE A 889 24.24 -2.00 3.39
C ILE A 889 24.86 -1.59 2.04
N VAL A 890 24.41 -0.49 1.43
CA VAL A 890 24.78 -0.10 0.06
C VAL A 890 26.27 0.18 -0.07
N GLU A 891 26.84 0.94 0.87
CA GLU A 891 28.27 1.24 0.86
C GLU A 891 29.13 -0.02 0.94
N LYS A 892 28.74 -0.95 1.81
CA LYS A 892 29.42 -2.24 2.00
C LYS A 892 29.37 -3.07 0.73
N VAL A 893 28.23 -3.10 0.03
CA VAL A 893 28.09 -3.79 -1.27
C VAL A 893 29.01 -3.18 -2.33
N ILE A 894 29.04 -1.85 -2.45
CA ILE A 894 29.88 -1.15 -3.44
C ILE A 894 31.36 -1.43 -3.19
N ASN A 895 31.80 -1.28 -1.94
CA ASN A 895 33.19 -1.53 -1.55
C ASN A 895 33.56 -3.00 -1.79
N TRP A 896 32.72 -3.94 -1.35
CA TRP A 896 32.94 -5.38 -1.51
C TRP A 896 33.10 -5.77 -2.99
N CYS A 897 32.21 -5.30 -3.87
CA CYS A 897 32.28 -5.57 -5.30
C CYS A 897 33.53 -4.96 -5.93
N THR A 898 33.85 -3.71 -5.58
CA THR A 898 34.93 -2.98 -6.25
C THR A 898 36.31 -3.49 -5.86
N GLU A 899 36.54 -3.82 -4.58
CA GLU A 899 37.76 -4.48 -4.11
C GLU A 899 38.05 -5.80 -4.86
N ARG A 900 36.98 -6.54 -5.18
CA ARG A 900 37.05 -7.83 -5.87
C ARG A 900 37.02 -7.72 -7.40
N LYS A 901 36.90 -6.50 -7.92
CA LYS A 901 36.75 -6.20 -9.35
C LYS A 901 35.55 -6.90 -9.99
N ILE A 902 34.44 -6.97 -9.26
CA ILE A 902 33.18 -7.53 -9.73
C ILE A 902 32.31 -6.37 -10.24
N SER A 903 31.85 -6.46 -11.49
CA SER A 903 30.85 -5.54 -12.04
C SER A 903 29.46 -5.92 -11.53
N PHE A 904 28.61 -4.93 -11.26
CA PHE A 904 27.28 -5.20 -10.71
C PHE A 904 26.25 -4.14 -11.08
N ILE A 905 24.97 -4.51 -10.97
CA ILE A 905 23.82 -3.62 -10.97
C ILE A 905 23.18 -3.70 -9.60
N LEU A 906 23.00 -2.55 -8.95
CA LEU A 906 22.30 -2.45 -7.68
C LEU A 906 20.79 -2.33 -7.91
N VAL A 907 20.01 -3.17 -7.24
CA VAL A 907 18.53 -3.14 -7.28
C VAL A 907 18.03 -2.75 -5.89
N GLY A 908 17.25 -1.68 -5.80
CA GLY A 908 16.69 -1.19 -4.53
C GLY A 908 15.39 -0.41 -4.72
N GLY A 909 14.89 0.18 -3.63
CA GLY A 909 13.69 1.00 -3.60
C GLY A 909 13.95 2.51 -3.45
N PRO A 910 12.90 3.29 -3.14
CA PRO A 910 12.98 4.74 -2.91
C PRO A 910 13.98 5.17 -1.83
N GLU A 911 14.26 4.31 -0.85
CA GLU A 911 15.21 4.53 0.25
C GLU A 911 16.65 4.78 -0.22
N LEU A 912 17.00 4.41 -1.46
CA LEU A 912 18.31 4.71 -2.05
C LEU A 912 18.62 6.22 -2.13
N VAL A 913 17.61 7.08 -2.00
CA VAL A 913 17.79 8.53 -1.88
C VAL A 913 18.70 8.91 -0.71
N GLU A 914 18.71 8.13 0.38
CA GLU A 914 19.52 8.40 1.56
C GLU A 914 21.03 8.26 1.30
N VAL A 915 21.40 7.48 0.28
CA VAL A 915 22.79 7.25 -0.14
C VAL A 915 23.06 7.79 -1.55
N ALA A 916 22.24 8.73 -2.03
CA ALA A 916 22.32 9.26 -3.39
C ALA A 916 23.70 9.86 -3.73
N ASP A 917 24.31 10.59 -2.79
CA ASP A 917 25.63 11.19 -2.96
C ASP A 917 26.71 10.12 -3.16
N LEU A 918 26.64 9.01 -2.42
CA LEU A 918 27.55 7.88 -2.56
C LEU A 918 27.36 7.21 -3.92
N LEU A 919 26.11 6.96 -4.32
CA LEU A 919 25.79 6.36 -5.62
C LEU A 919 26.28 7.21 -6.79
N ALA A 920 26.16 8.54 -6.68
CA ALA A 920 26.62 9.48 -7.70
C ALA A 920 28.15 9.52 -7.79
N LYS A 921 28.85 9.62 -6.65
CA LYS A 921 30.32 9.63 -6.58
C LYS A 921 30.92 8.34 -7.13
N THR A 922 30.31 7.20 -6.80
CA THR A 922 30.78 5.87 -7.23
C THR A 922 30.31 5.51 -8.64
N GLN A 923 29.44 6.31 -9.27
CA GLN A 923 28.81 6.03 -10.57
C GLN A 923 28.15 4.63 -10.63
N THR A 924 27.56 4.20 -9.51
CA THR A 924 26.96 2.86 -9.37
C THR A 924 25.74 2.71 -10.30
N PRO A 925 25.66 1.67 -11.16
CA PRO A 925 24.46 1.37 -11.92
C PRO A 925 23.30 0.98 -11.01
N VAL A 926 22.18 1.71 -11.08
CA VAL A 926 21.01 1.50 -10.22
C VAL A 926 19.77 1.16 -11.05
N ALA A 927 19.08 0.09 -10.68
CA ALA A 927 17.73 -0.21 -11.10
C ALA A 927 16.77 -0.01 -9.91
N ILE A 928 15.93 1.02 -9.97
CA ILE A 928 14.99 1.36 -8.89
C ILE A 928 13.61 0.76 -9.14
N SER A 929 13.00 0.22 -8.09
CA SER A 929 11.63 -0.31 -8.06
C SER A 929 10.79 0.40 -7.00
N GLY A 930 9.48 0.14 -6.97
CA GLY A 930 8.62 0.61 -5.88
C GLY A 930 8.37 2.12 -5.81
N THR A 931 8.75 2.90 -6.83
CA THR A 931 8.65 4.38 -6.84
C THR A 931 7.23 4.94 -6.92
N THR A 932 6.23 4.06 -6.90
CA THR A 932 4.82 4.45 -6.83
C THR A 932 4.11 3.84 -5.63
N GLY A 933 4.82 3.12 -4.75
CA GLY A 933 4.29 2.38 -3.62
C GLY A 933 3.85 3.25 -2.44
N VAL A 934 3.29 2.60 -1.42
CA VAL A 934 2.87 3.26 -0.19
C VAL A 934 4.12 3.57 0.64
N PRO A 935 4.36 4.84 1.01
CA PRO A 935 5.50 5.21 1.83
C PRO A 935 5.47 4.48 3.18
N SER A 936 6.65 4.21 3.74
CA SER A 936 6.77 3.46 5.00
C SER A 936 6.57 4.36 6.21
N GLY A 937 6.01 3.82 7.30
CA GLY A 937 5.88 4.54 8.57
C GLY A 937 5.37 5.98 8.41
N GLU A 938 6.19 6.93 8.86
CA GLU A 938 5.90 8.37 8.86
C GLU A 938 6.34 9.09 7.58
N ASP A 939 6.86 8.36 6.60
CA ASP A 939 7.34 8.97 5.36
C ASP A 939 6.25 9.82 4.71
N PRO A 940 6.63 10.97 4.15
CA PRO A 940 5.68 11.84 3.51
C PRO A 940 4.93 11.16 2.37
N TYR A 941 3.70 11.62 2.10
CA TYR A 941 2.80 10.97 1.13
C TYR A 941 3.40 10.84 -0.29
N ASP A 942 4.35 11.70 -0.64
CA ASP A 942 5.04 11.81 -1.93
C ASP A 942 6.50 11.31 -1.91
N TYR A 943 6.92 10.62 -0.84
CA TYR A 943 8.29 10.13 -0.69
C TYR A 943 8.73 9.28 -1.90
N ASP A 944 8.00 8.20 -2.17
CA ASP A 944 8.28 7.27 -3.27
C ASP A 944 8.23 7.96 -4.64
N TYR A 945 7.25 8.85 -4.83
CA TYR A 945 7.06 9.57 -6.10
C TYR A 945 8.19 10.54 -6.41
N THR A 946 8.76 11.19 -5.38
CA THR A 946 9.83 12.19 -5.55
C THR A 946 11.23 11.57 -5.53
N ALA A 947 11.38 10.32 -5.10
CA ALA A 947 12.67 9.64 -5.01
C ALA A 947 13.46 9.62 -6.35
N PRO A 948 12.84 9.30 -7.51
CA PRO A 948 13.52 9.37 -8.81
C PRO A 948 14.11 10.76 -9.12
N ALA A 949 13.35 11.82 -8.86
CA ALA A 949 13.79 13.19 -9.10
C ALA A 949 14.97 13.57 -8.20
N LYS A 950 14.94 13.17 -6.91
CA LYS A 950 16.03 13.39 -5.96
C LYS A 950 17.31 12.65 -6.34
N LEU A 951 17.21 11.37 -6.72
CA LEU A 951 18.35 10.60 -7.22
C LEU A 951 18.97 11.26 -8.45
N ARG A 952 18.14 11.69 -9.41
CA ARG A 952 18.65 12.33 -10.61
C ARG A 952 19.33 13.66 -10.32
N ALA A 953 18.76 14.47 -9.44
CA ALA A 953 19.31 15.75 -8.99
C ALA A 953 20.67 15.58 -8.29
N ALA A 954 20.86 14.49 -7.54
CA ALA A 954 22.15 14.12 -6.94
C ALA A 954 23.19 13.65 -7.98
N GLY A 955 22.81 13.46 -9.24
CA GLY A 955 23.70 13.00 -10.31
C GLY A 955 23.68 11.49 -10.55
N VAL A 956 22.83 10.74 -9.84
CA VAL A 956 22.70 9.30 -10.04
C VAL A 956 22.01 9.02 -11.38
N LYS A 957 22.69 8.24 -12.22
CA LYS A 957 22.10 7.65 -13.43
C LYS A 957 21.45 6.33 -13.04
N PHE A 958 20.13 6.26 -13.08
CA PHE A 958 19.36 5.05 -12.75
C PHE A 958 18.39 4.68 -13.87
N CYS A 959 17.87 3.46 -13.81
CA CYS A 959 16.77 2.98 -14.65
C CYS A 959 15.65 2.42 -13.79
N PHE A 960 14.43 2.36 -14.33
CA PHE A 960 13.29 1.77 -13.62
C PHE A 960 13.25 0.26 -13.84
N THR A 961 12.70 -0.47 -12.87
CA THR A 961 12.41 -1.90 -13.02
C THR A 961 11.11 -2.29 -12.33
N THR A 962 10.37 -3.20 -12.95
CA THR A 962 9.08 -3.68 -12.42
C THR A 962 9.21 -4.87 -11.48
N ARG A 963 10.30 -5.65 -11.59
CA ARG A 963 10.54 -6.91 -10.85
C ARG A 963 9.46 -7.97 -11.02
N ASP A 964 8.52 -7.78 -11.94
CA ASP A 964 7.33 -8.61 -12.08
C ASP A 964 6.90 -8.77 -13.54
N ALA A 965 6.51 -9.99 -13.92
CA ALA A 965 6.11 -10.31 -15.30
C ALA A 965 4.74 -9.72 -15.70
N HIS A 966 3.77 -9.68 -14.79
CA HIS A 966 2.40 -9.22 -15.08
C HIS A 966 2.29 -7.70 -15.13
N ASN A 967 3.13 -7.03 -14.34
CA ASN A 967 3.21 -5.59 -14.16
C ASN A 967 4.28 -4.91 -15.02
N VAL A 968 5.06 -5.66 -15.82
CA VAL A 968 6.08 -5.10 -16.71
C VAL A 968 5.55 -3.99 -17.63
N ARG A 969 4.26 -4.03 -17.96
CA ARG A 969 3.55 -3.00 -18.72
C ARG A 969 3.54 -1.60 -18.07
N TYR A 970 3.83 -1.50 -16.76
CA TYR A 970 3.87 -0.26 -16.00
C TYR A 970 5.22 0.46 -16.06
N LEU A 971 6.23 -0.10 -16.73
CA LEU A 971 7.57 0.50 -16.77
C LEU A 971 7.56 1.98 -17.19
N ARG A 972 6.78 2.31 -18.23
CA ARG A 972 6.60 3.70 -18.69
C ARG A 972 5.84 4.57 -17.68
N ASP A 973 4.91 3.96 -16.94
CA ASP A 973 4.06 4.68 -15.99
C ASP A 973 4.93 5.13 -14.81
N LEU A 974 5.89 4.30 -14.36
CA LEU A 974 6.91 4.68 -13.37
C LEU A 974 7.70 5.93 -13.81
N ALA A 975 8.12 5.98 -15.08
CA ALA A 975 8.81 7.14 -15.65
C ALA A 975 7.89 8.37 -15.76
N GLY A 976 6.64 8.18 -16.18
CA GLY A 976 5.64 9.25 -16.22
C GLY A 976 5.38 9.86 -14.85
N PHE A 977 5.24 9.04 -13.81
CA PHE A 977 5.12 9.51 -12.43
C PHE A 977 6.35 10.27 -11.99
N ALA A 978 7.56 9.76 -12.24
CA ALA A 978 8.78 10.49 -11.90
C ALA A 978 8.84 11.88 -12.55
N ALA A 979 8.43 11.99 -13.81
CA ALA A 979 8.35 13.28 -14.51
C ALA A 979 7.29 14.21 -13.89
N ALA A 980 6.11 13.69 -13.55
CA ALA A 980 5.06 14.44 -12.86
C ALA A 980 5.52 15.00 -11.49
N TRP A 981 6.46 14.32 -10.85
CA TRP A 981 6.99 14.64 -9.52
C TRP A 981 8.38 15.27 -9.52
N GLY A 982 8.79 15.86 -10.65
CA GLY A 982 9.92 16.79 -10.73
C GLY A 982 11.16 16.28 -11.47
N MET A 983 11.13 15.06 -12.03
CA MET A 983 12.18 14.60 -12.94
C MET A 983 12.01 15.26 -14.32
N ASP A 984 13.11 15.58 -14.99
CA ASP A 984 13.04 16.07 -16.37
C ASP A 984 12.42 14.99 -17.29
N PRO A 985 11.45 15.33 -18.17
CA PRO A 985 10.78 14.34 -19.01
C PRO A 985 11.71 13.55 -19.93
N LEU A 986 12.74 14.17 -20.52
CA LEU A 986 13.68 13.46 -21.38
C LEU A 986 14.55 12.50 -20.57
N GLU A 987 14.95 12.89 -19.36
CA GLU A 987 15.66 12.00 -18.44
C GLU A 987 14.78 10.81 -18.01
N ALA A 988 13.48 11.02 -17.82
CA ALA A 988 12.53 9.93 -17.53
C ALA A 988 12.36 8.97 -18.72
N GLU A 989 12.27 9.49 -19.95
CA GLU A 989 12.26 8.67 -21.17
C GLU A 989 13.56 7.86 -21.33
N ARG A 990 14.72 8.47 -21.04
CA ARG A 990 16.03 7.79 -21.03
C ARG A 990 16.10 6.69 -19.98
N ALA A 991 15.49 6.88 -18.81
CA ALA A 991 15.49 5.91 -17.71
C ALA A 991 14.75 4.58 -18.02
N VAL A 992 13.96 4.53 -19.10
CA VAL A 992 13.32 3.30 -19.61
C VAL A 992 13.84 2.84 -20.98
N THR A 993 14.81 3.56 -21.56
CA THR A 993 15.39 3.27 -22.88
C THR A 993 16.92 3.30 -22.87
N LEU A 994 17.53 4.48 -22.93
CA LEU A 994 18.97 4.68 -23.06
C LEU A 994 19.77 4.20 -21.85
N TYR A 995 19.35 4.58 -20.65
CA TYR A 995 20.07 4.26 -19.41
C TYR A 995 20.12 2.77 -19.12
N PRO A 996 19.00 2.00 -19.17
CA PRO A 996 19.09 0.56 -19.04
C PRO A 996 19.93 -0.08 -20.17
N ALA A 997 19.90 0.44 -21.41
CA ALA A 997 20.76 -0.09 -22.47
C ALA A 997 22.26 0.08 -22.14
N GLU A 998 22.67 1.25 -21.68
CA GLU A 998 24.06 1.51 -21.30
C GLU A 998 24.49 0.67 -20.09
N MET A 999 23.64 0.57 -19.06
CA MET A 999 23.92 -0.22 -17.85
C MET A 999 24.08 -1.71 -18.16
N LEU A 1000 23.29 -2.24 -19.10
CA LEU A 1000 23.33 -3.65 -19.50
C LEU A 1000 24.43 -3.97 -20.53
N GLY A 1001 25.30 -3.01 -20.89
CA GLY A 1001 26.34 -3.21 -21.90
C GLY A 1001 25.80 -3.30 -23.34
N LEU A 1002 24.62 -2.73 -23.59
CA LEU A 1002 23.91 -2.68 -24.88
C LEU A 1002 23.84 -1.26 -25.50
N GLY A 1003 24.44 -0.25 -24.86
CA GLY A 1003 24.35 1.16 -25.27
C GLY A 1003 24.77 1.42 -26.73
N ASP A 1004 25.73 0.68 -27.27
CA ASP A 1004 26.15 0.80 -28.69
C ASP A 1004 25.15 0.20 -29.69
N ARG A 1005 24.09 -0.46 -29.21
CA ARG A 1005 23.15 -1.25 -30.01
C ARG A 1005 21.70 -0.86 -29.82
N LEU A 1006 21.31 -0.46 -28.61
CA LEU A 1006 19.93 -0.18 -28.22
C LEU A 1006 19.83 1.15 -27.45
N GLY A 1007 18.60 1.54 -27.09
CA GLY A 1007 18.33 2.66 -26.20
C GLY A 1007 18.27 4.05 -26.85
N SER A 1008 18.63 4.18 -28.13
CA SER A 1008 18.50 5.44 -28.89
C SER A 1008 18.26 5.17 -30.38
N ILE A 1009 17.77 6.19 -31.10
CA ILE A 1009 17.53 6.12 -32.56
C ILE A 1009 18.71 6.78 -33.28
N GLU A 1010 19.74 5.98 -33.57
CA GLU A 1010 20.98 6.42 -34.21
C GLU A 1010 21.40 5.46 -35.31
N VAL A 1011 22.06 5.98 -36.35
CA VAL A 1011 22.56 5.16 -37.46
C VAL A 1011 23.54 4.11 -36.94
N GLY A 1012 23.36 2.87 -37.37
CA GLY A 1012 24.16 1.72 -36.96
C GLY A 1012 23.58 0.93 -35.79
N LYS A 1013 22.70 1.53 -34.97
CA LYS A 1013 22.02 0.81 -33.87
C LYS A 1013 20.91 -0.11 -34.40
N GLU A 1014 20.43 -1.03 -33.57
CA GLU A 1014 19.38 -1.97 -33.95
C GLU A 1014 18.04 -1.25 -34.16
N GLY A 1015 17.30 -1.64 -35.19
CA GLY A 1015 15.95 -1.15 -35.47
C GLY A 1015 14.91 -1.73 -34.52
N THR A 1016 15.15 -1.64 -33.21
CA THR A 1016 14.27 -2.10 -32.14
C THR A 1016 13.49 -0.91 -31.59
N LEU A 1017 12.32 -0.65 -32.18
CA LEU A 1017 11.59 0.63 -32.07
C LEU A 1017 10.10 0.40 -31.78
N ILE A 1018 9.45 1.40 -31.18
CA ILE A 1018 8.00 1.45 -30.97
C ILE A 1018 7.41 2.73 -31.59
N LEU A 1019 6.28 2.59 -32.30
CA LEU A 1019 5.51 3.70 -32.86
C LEU A 1019 4.22 3.86 -32.03
N MET A 1020 4.03 5.05 -31.47
CA MET A 1020 2.96 5.38 -30.55
C MET A 1020 2.04 6.46 -31.11
N ASP A 1021 0.78 6.43 -30.72
CA ASP A 1021 -0.23 7.46 -31.09
C ASP A 1021 -0.09 8.76 -30.27
N GLY A 1022 0.79 8.79 -29.27
CA GLY A 1022 1.09 9.94 -28.42
C GLY A 1022 2.41 9.78 -27.66
N PRO A 1023 2.77 10.75 -26.79
CA PRO A 1023 3.99 10.70 -25.99
C PRO A 1023 4.08 9.47 -25.08
N ILE A 1024 5.28 8.90 -24.92
CA ILE A 1024 5.49 7.63 -24.20
C ILE A 1024 5.13 7.69 -22.71
N LEU A 1025 5.32 8.85 -22.08
CA LEU A 1025 5.05 9.06 -20.67
C LEU A 1025 3.56 9.18 -20.35
N GLU A 1026 2.71 9.52 -21.33
CA GLU A 1026 1.28 9.73 -21.08
C GLU A 1026 0.53 8.39 -21.03
N THR A 1027 -0.28 8.20 -19.98
CA THR A 1027 -1.02 6.97 -19.71
C THR A 1027 -1.96 6.59 -20.84
N ALA A 1028 -2.58 7.60 -21.47
CA ALA A 1028 -3.53 7.39 -22.56
C ALA A 1028 -2.88 6.84 -23.85
N SER A 1029 -1.58 7.05 -24.05
CA SER A 1029 -0.87 6.68 -25.28
C SER A 1029 -0.75 5.17 -25.46
N ARG A 1030 -0.87 4.71 -26.70
CA ARG A 1030 -0.85 3.30 -27.12
C ARG A 1030 0.32 3.03 -28.05
N VAL A 1031 0.88 1.82 -27.95
CA VAL A 1031 1.78 1.29 -28.97
C VAL A 1031 0.91 0.78 -30.11
N GLU A 1032 1.09 1.33 -31.30
CA GLU A 1032 0.37 0.87 -32.49
C GLU A 1032 1.17 -0.19 -33.25
N ARG A 1033 2.50 -0.02 -33.31
CA ARG A 1033 3.42 -0.92 -34.02
C ARG A 1033 4.74 -0.98 -33.27
N ALA A 1034 5.39 -2.14 -33.33
CA ALA A 1034 6.71 -2.35 -32.75
C ALA A 1034 7.57 -3.22 -33.67
N TRP A 1035 8.88 -2.98 -33.63
CA TRP A 1035 9.88 -3.75 -34.36
C TRP A 1035 10.98 -4.19 -33.42
N ILE A 1036 11.48 -5.42 -33.59
CA ILE A 1036 12.75 -5.86 -33.02
C ILE A 1036 13.70 -6.13 -34.19
N GLN A 1037 14.82 -5.42 -34.22
CA GLN A 1037 15.81 -5.50 -35.30
C GLN A 1037 15.17 -5.40 -36.70
N GLY A 1038 14.19 -4.50 -36.89
CA GLY A 1038 13.48 -4.31 -38.16
C GLY A 1038 12.40 -5.33 -38.49
N ARG A 1039 12.24 -6.42 -37.72
CA ARG A 1039 11.11 -7.33 -37.85
C ARG A 1039 9.93 -6.80 -37.07
N GLU A 1040 8.81 -6.64 -37.74
CA GLU A 1040 7.58 -6.18 -37.08
C GLU A 1040 6.96 -7.27 -36.21
N LEU A 1041 6.54 -6.88 -35.01
CA LEU A 1041 5.92 -7.78 -34.03
C LEU A 1041 4.40 -7.86 -34.22
N GLN A 1042 3.84 -9.03 -33.91
CA GLN A 1042 2.41 -9.17 -33.68
C GLN A 1042 2.10 -8.69 -32.25
N LEU A 1043 1.24 -7.68 -32.12
CA LEU A 1043 0.79 -7.17 -30.82
C LEU A 1043 -0.49 -7.85 -30.32
N VAL A 1044 -0.95 -8.89 -31.01
CA VAL A 1044 -2.06 -9.74 -30.58
C VAL A 1044 -1.60 -10.62 -29.42
N ASN A 1045 -2.41 -10.67 -28.38
CA ASN A 1045 -2.24 -11.51 -27.19
C ASN A 1045 -3.60 -12.01 -26.67
N ARG A 1046 -3.62 -12.89 -25.66
CA ARG A 1046 -4.87 -13.42 -25.07
C ARG A 1046 -5.88 -12.33 -24.71
N GLN A 1047 -5.45 -11.22 -24.11
CA GLN A 1047 -6.36 -10.15 -23.69
C GLN A 1047 -7.08 -9.52 -24.89
N THR A 1048 -6.35 -9.23 -25.97
CA THR A 1048 -6.95 -8.69 -27.21
C THR A 1048 -7.86 -9.69 -27.91
N ILE A 1049 -7.53 -10.99 -27.89
CA ILE A 1049 -8.38 -12.04 -28.46
C ILE A 1049 -9.71 -12.14 -27.71
N LEU A 1050 -9.67 -12.12 -26.37
CA LEU A 1050 -10.86 -12.15 -25.52
C LEU A 1050 -11.71 -10.88 -25.71
N ARG A 1051 -11.07 -9.70 -25.75
CA ARG A 1051 -11.76 -8.44 -26.06
C ARG A 1051 -12.53 -8.54 -27.37
N ASP A 1052 -11.87 -8.95 -28.45
CA ASP A 1052 -12.49 -8.98 -29.79
C ASP A 1052 -13.61 -10.02 -29.85
N LEU A 1053 -13.41 -11.20 -29.25
CA LEU A 1053 -14.44 -12.23 -29.12
C LEU A 1053 -15.70 -11.70 -28.43
N TYR A 1054 -15.58 -11.09 -27.26
CA TYR A 1054 -16.75 -10.66 -26.48
C TYR A 1054 -17.33 -9.31 -26.92
N ARG A 1055 -16.55 -8.44 -27.58
CA ARG A 1055 -17.10 -7.29 -28.33
C ARG A 1055 -18.00 -7.76 -29.47
N SER A 1056 -17.66 -8.87 -30.13
CA SER A 1056 -18.47 -9.46 -31.21
C SER A 1056 -19.74 -10.19 -30.74
N ARG A 1057 -19.87 -10.47 -29.44
CA ARG A 1057 -21.06 -11.14 -28.87
C ARG A 1057 -22.32 -10.28 -29.15
N PRO A 1058 -23.37 -10.84 -29.80
CA PRO A 1058 -24.63 -10.13 -30.02
C PRO A 1058 -25.22 -9.61 -28.70
N ARG A 1059 -25.82 -8.41 -28.72
CA ARG A 1059 -26.57 -7.91 -27.57
C ARG A 1059 -27.79 -8.78 -27.32
N LEU A 1060 -28.07 -9.10 -26.06
CA LEU A 1060 -29.35 -9.71 -25.70
C LEU A 1060 -30.49 -8.81 -26.19
N ALA A 1061 -31.51 -9.42 -26.80
CA ALA A 1061 -32.72 -8.68 -27.17
C ALA A 1061 -33.28 -8.04 -25.90
N ASN A 1062 -33.49 -6.72 -25.91
CA ASN A 1062 -34.25 -6.05 -24.88
C ASN A 1062 -35.64 -6.69 -24.90
N GLY A 1063 -35.90 -7.62 -23.98
CA GLY A 1063 -37.27 -8.02 -23.66
C GLY A 1063 -37.99 -6.72 -23.33
N GLY A 1064 -38.98 -6.37 -24.16
CA GLY A 1064 -39.73 -5.12 -24.03
C GLY A 1064 -40.11 -4.90 -22.56
N LYS A 1065 -39.84 -3.67 -22.08
CA LYS A 1065 -40.34 -3.20 -20.80
C LYS A 1065 -41.86 -3.35 -20.71
#